data_AF-A0ABC9QVE5-F1
#
_entry.id   AF-A0ABC9QVE5-F1
#
_cell.length_a   1.000
_cell.length_b   1.000
_cell.length_c   1.000
_cell.angle_alpha   90.00
_cell.angle_beta   90.00
_cell.angle_gamma   90.00
#
_symmetry.space_group_name_H-M   'P 1'
#
loop_
_entity.id
_entity.type
_entity.pdbx_description
1 polymer ?
#
loop_
_entity_poly.entity_id
_entity_poly.type
_entity_poly.pdbx_seq_one_letter_code
_entity_poly.pdbx_strand_id
1 'polypeptide(L)'
;MQYSYIEYFDGWEKIFPSGNLIGFQKKRYIELDSMVIDNDKEAKYIKGRKSLYQAECPICQDIMSFNKGSKIVNKNPYFFHLDKEQCFSFESLAHARTKKYLYELFNKAGYIVKEEKRHKDISRADVAVLQTVDGKEELKLAIEVQASNIRINNIARRTNIYFEENVPTAWVLILDSFFPPKETEVNGEKVYTDSYSGTRISSFNQETNAYEYTYISPLKEEYFFVTGANNKVFNYLMDVYHVIVTVDHNGHVFLIRRTPESSKLRVDALLENREHSTQDDILLVNRIAEPDIVPVLLETELLHAPYRENDMKLNKNTQLKEEFKGQIHRSDSHPTNLVDAFIEFDKAQQIKEALNSIGLARKTREEIKTAYTNKLLEIEKQKAEERRRQEEILAEQMAKDYLSDLYNQYKKEFSMLVERLETEKVQFQLSSIGNWYSWLNYLKEERPKWYIVVTTLFKGFSTTFLRDKTDFEMYFNKEQNRYKNWIESRSLIEFVEELQQHYEQVTNNTTQKMFYKELLDKYGQKLDKVQKKEKIQREQEELRIRQEIIKKEEEERKHIRLQKEQLYKKQELLNKDYYEIPHLTENEIDDFRNRFWEEYICIPKKERTAYEKKYFPTFTAGLPKWFMSRKLRHEEKEIEAVNKQKSKKREHKENLKDNEDGFIQLKLL
;
A
#
# COMPACT_ATOMS: atom_id res chain seq x y z
N MET A 1 62.18 9.57 -24.63
CA MET A 1 62.03 8.68 -23.46
C MET A 1 62.07 9.55 -22.22
N GLN A 2 61.33 9.20 -21.16
CA GLN A 2 61.29 10.05 -19.96
C GLN A 2 62.53 9.86 -19.09
N TYR A 3 63.00 8.62 -18.95
CA TYR A 3 64.12 8.26 -18.07
C TYR A 3 65.36 7.80 -18.84
N SER A 4 66.53 7.92 -18.20
CA SER A 4 67.80 7.27 -18.55
C SER A 4 68.63 7.04 -17.30
N TYR A 5 69.74 6.29 -17.41
CA TYR A 5 70.50 5.79 -16.25
C TYR A 5 72.00 6.03 -16.42
N ILE A 6 72.71 6.39 -15.37
CA ILE A 6 74.18 6.53 -15.36
C ILE A 6 74.74 5.51 -14.36
N GLU A 7 75.89 4.88 -14.63
CA GLU A 7 76.56 4.06 -13.61
C GLU A 7 76.91 4.89 -12.36
N TYR A 8 76.75 4.31 -11.17
CA TYR A 8 77.02 5.00 -9.91
C TYR A 8 78.47 5.48 -9.79
N PHE A 9 78.65 6.69 -9.25
CA PHE A 9 79.94 7.25 -8.85
C PHE A 9 79.78 8.10 -7.58
N ASP A 10 80.83 8.20 -6.77
CA ASP A 10 80.77 8.88 -5.48
C ASP A 10 80.55 10.40 -5.63
N GLY A 11 79.63 10.97 -4.85
CA GLY A 11 79.31 12.39 -4.84
C GLY A 11 78.40 12.85 -5.99
N TRP A 12 77.76 11.91 -6.71
CA TRP A 12 76.80 12.18 -7.78
C TRP A 12 75.66 13.12 -7.36
N GLU A 13 75.28 13.13 -6.08
CA GLU A 13 74.21 13.96 -5.49
C GLU A 13 74.45 15.46 -5.70
N LYS A 14 75.73 15.87 -5.88
CA LYS A 14 76.14 17.26 -6.13
C LYS A 14 76.09 17.65 -7.61
N ILE A 15 76.03 16.66 -8.51
CA ILE A 15 76.10 16.83 -9.96
C ILE A 15 74.74 16.57 -10.61
N PHE A 16 73.98 15.61 -10.06
CA PHE A 16 72.63 15.24 -10.44
C PHE A 16 71.69 15.22 -9.22
N PRO A 17 71.45 16.37 -8.55
CA PRO A 17 70.50 16.46 -7.43
C PRO A 17 69.03 16.12 -7.80
N SER A 18 68.68 16.02 -9.08
CA SER A 18 67.39 15.50 -9.55
C SER A 18 67.37 13.97 -9.77
N GLY A 19 68.48 13.28 -9.57
CA GLY A 19 68.60 11.85 -9.81
C GLY A 19 68.18 10.97 -8.63
N ASN A 20 67.77 9.74 -8.92
CA ASN A 20 67.44 8.72 -7.92
C ASN A 20 68.48 7.59 -7.95
N LEU A 21 68.98 7.17 -6.78
CA LEU A 21 69.84 5.99 -6.67
C LEU A 21 69.01 4.71 -6.74
N ILE A 22 69.27 3.86 -7.73
CA ILE A 22 68.61 2.55 -7.89
C ILE A 22 69.62 1.40 -7.89
N GLY A 23 69.16 0.21 -7.48
CA GLY A 23 69.88 -1.05 -7.65
C GLY A 23 69.45 -1.77 -8.93
N PHE A 24 70.38 -2.45 -9.61
CA PHE A 24 70.05 -3.34 -10.73
C PHE A 24 71.19 -4.34 -10.99
N GLN A 25 70.90 -5.65 -11.11
CA GLN A 25 71.89 -6.71 -11.41
C GLN A 25 73.18 -6.63 -10.57
N LYS A 26 73.03 -6.37 -9.25
CA LYS A 26 74.13 -6.16 -8.27
C LYS A 26 75.02 -4.93 -8.52
N LYS A 27 74.74 -4.12 -9.55
CA LYS A 27 75.27 -2.76 -9.75
C LYS A 27 74.33 -1.72 -9.12
N ARG A 28 74.80 -0.47 -9.07
CA ARG A 28 74.02 0.72 -8.74
C ARG A 28 74.02 1.69 -9.91
N TYR A 29 72.89 2.35 -10.13
CA TYR A 29 72.72 3.35 -11.18
C TYR A 29 72.03 4.60 -10.62
N ILE A 30 72.25 5.73 -11.30
CA ILE A 30 71.58 7.00 -11.06
C ILE A 30 70.51 7.12 -12.15
N GLU A 31 69.25 6.95 -11.80
CA GLU A 31 68.11 7.22 -12.67
C GLU A 31 67.91 8.74 -12.79
N LEU A 32 67.65 9.23 -14.00
CA LEU A 32 67.36 10.63 -14.29
C LEU A 32 66.01 10.78 -15.00
N ASP A 33 65.08 11.56 -14.45
CA ASP A 33 63.85 11.97 -15.15
C ASP A 33 64.08 13.28 -15.92
N SER A 34 63.94 13.21 -17.25
CA SER A 34 64.00 14.36 -18.15
C SER A 34 63.05 15.52 -17.78
N MET A 35 61.94 15.24 -17.09
CA MET A 35 60.95 16.23 -16.66
C MET A 35 61.36 17.00 -15.39
N VAL A 36 62.35 16.51 -14.64
CA VAL A 36 62.80 17.08 -13.34
C VAL A 36 64.17 17.74 -13.43
N ILE A 37 65.06 17.25 -14.30
CA ILE A 37 66.44 17.74 -14.53
C ILE A 37 66.52 19.25 -14.71
N ASP A 38 67.43 19.90 -13.95
CA ASP A 38 67.80 21.29 -14.15
C ASP A 38 68.53 21.47 -15.49
N ASN A 39 67.86 22.17 -16.39
CA ASN A 39 68.28 22.39 -17.77
C ASN A 39 69.55 23.24 -17.94
N ASP A 40 69.97 23.96 -16.90
CA ASP A 40 71.12 24.86 -16.92
C ASP A 40 72.24 24.39 -15.96
N LYS A 41 71.92 23.62 -14.90
CA LYS A 41 72.90 23.02 -13.99
C LYS A 41 73.32 21.60 -14.36
N GLU A 42 72.37 20.70 -14.58
CA GLU A 42 72.57 19.24 -14.66
C GLU A 42 72.68 18.77 -16.11
N ALA A 43 71.77 19.22 -16.97
CA ALA A 43 71.67 18.84 -18.38
C ALA A 43 72.97 19.01 -19.20
N LYS A 44 73.85 19.93 -18.79
CA LYS A 44 75.15 20.18 -19.44
C LYS A 44 76.11 18.99 -19.33
N TYR A 45 75.95 18.13 -18.32
CA TYR A 45 76.82 16.98 -18.07
C TYR A 45 76.45 15.71 -18.87
N ILE A 46 75.27 15.68 -19.48
CA ILE A 46 74.59 14.49 -20.08
C ILE A 46 74.11 14.72 -21.53
N LYS A 47 74.77 15.65 -22.25
CA LYS A 47 74.33 16.11 -23.58
C LYS A 47 75.35 15.81 -24.68
N GLY A 48 74.95 15.00 -25.66
CA GLY A 48 75.73 14.59 -26.83
C GLY A 48 76.76 13.49 -26.56
N ARG A 49 77.35 12.91 -27.62
CA ARG A 49 78.34 11.80 -27.56
C ARG A 49 79.63 12.08 -26.74
N LYS A 50 79.82 13.31 -26.25
CA LYS A 50 80.98 13.74 -25.44
C LYS A 50 80.54 14.34 -24.10
N SER A 51 79.41 13.85 -23.57
CA SER A 51 78.96 14.16 -22.22
C SER A 51 80.00 13.69 -21.18
N LEU A 52 80.06 14.36 -20.04
CA LEU A 52 81.00 14.01 -18.96
C LEU A 52 80.59 12.70 -18.28
N TYR A 53 79.27 12.45 -18.22
CA TYR A 53 78.68 11.18 -17.81
C TYR A 53 77.82 10.65 -18.94
N GLN A 54 77.89 9.34 -19.19
CA GLN A 54 77.09 8.70 -20.23
C GLN A 54 75.75 8.27 -19.61
N ALA A 55 74.67 8.83 -20.15
CA ALA A 55 73.32 8.39 -19.86
C ALA A 55 72.98 7.24 -20.80
N GLU A 56 72.53 6.11 -20.26
CA GLU A 56 72.25 4.88 -20.99
C GLU A 56 70.76 4.55 -21.00
N CYS A 57 70.33 3.83 -22.04
CA CYS A 57 69.01 3.23 -22.11
C CYS A 57 69.00 1.83 -21.43
N PRO A 58 68.05 1.52 -20.54
CA PRO A 58 68.05 0.25 -19.81
C PRO A 58 67.72 -0.96 -20.71
N ILE A 59 67.12 -0.72 -21.88
CA ILE A 59 66.70 -1.76 -22.82
C ILE A 59 67.89 -2.22 -23.66
N CYS A 60 68.51 -1.30 -24.40
CA CYS A 60 69.51 -1.59 -25.41
C CYS A 60 70.95 -1.26 -24.97
N GLN A 61 71.13 -0.60 -23.83
CA GLN A 61 72.42 -0.21 -23.24
C GLN A 61 73.25 0.75 -24.11
N ASP A 62 72.62 1.42 -25.09
CA ASP A 62 73.26 2.47 -25.88
C ASP A 62 73.24 3.83 -25.16
N ILE A 63 74.22 4.67 -25.52
CA ILE A 63 74.34 6.04 -25.03
C ILE A 63 73.20 6.92 -25.59
N MET A 64 72.48 7.55 -24.66
CA MET A 64 71.47 8.56 -24.89
C MET A 64 72.06 9.97 -24.74
N SER A 65 71.38 10.95 -25.32
CA SER A 65 71.54 12.37 -25.01
C SER A 65 70.25 12.93 -24.45
N PHE A 66 70.37 13.86 -23.52
CA PHE A 66 69.27 14.71 -23.09
C PHE A 66 68.94 15.80 -24.14
N ASN A 67 67.65 16.06 -24.35
CA ASN A 67 67.12 17.23 -25.04
C ASN A 67 66.25 18.03 -24.08
N LYS A 68 66.56 19.32 -23.88
CA LYS A 68 65.82 20.22 -22.98
C LYS A 68 64.42 20.64 -23.45
N GLY A 69 63.99 20.16 -24.62
CA GLY A 69 62.74 20.58 -25.23
C GLY A 69 62.75 22.07 -25.62
N SER A 70 61.56 22.64 -25.80
CA SER A 70 61.37 24.08 -25.99
C SER A 70 59.92 24.46 -25.73
N LYS A 71 59.69 25.38 -24.77
CA LYS A 71 58.36 25.94 -24.52
C LYS A 71 57.78 26.69 -25.72
N ILE A 72 58.64 27.27 -26.57
CA ILE A 72 58.22 28.01 -27.78
C ILE A 72 57.57 27.09 -28.81
N VAL A 73 58.09 25.86 -28.95
CA VAL A 73 57.54 24.82 -29.84
C VAL A 73 56.69 23.79 -29.07
N ASN A 74 56.30 24.14 -27.84
CA ASN A 74 55.53 23.32 -26.89
C ASN A 74 56.07 21.88 -26.69
N LYS A 75 57.37 21.67 -26.89
CA LYS A 75 58.03 20.36 -26.81
C LYS A 75 58.60 20.14 -25.42
N ASN A 76 58.18 19.07 -24.75
CA ASN A 76 58.74 18.67 -23.45
C ASN A 76 60.23 18.31 -23.57
N PRO A 77 60.99 18.30 -22.47
CA PRO A 77 62.28 17.61 -22.41
C PRO A 77 62.14 16.11 -22.68
N TYR A 78 63.21 15.46 -23.14
CA TYR A 78 63.24 14.01 -23.36
C TYR A 78 64.68 13.50 -23.56
N PHE A 79 64.94 12.25 -23.19
CA PHE A 79 66.10 11.50 -23.66
C PHE A 79 65.87 10.89 -25.04
N PHE A 80 66.92 10.87 -25.87
CA PHE A 80 66.93 10.27 -27.20
C PHE A 80 68.28 9.58 -27.47
N HIS A 81 68.27 8.52 -28.27
CA HIS A 81 69.49 7.87 -28.73
C HIS A 81 70.21 8.73 -29.76
N LEU A 82 71.55 8.72 -29.71
CA LEU A 82 72.38 9.49 -30.62
C LEU A 82 72.57 8.82 -31.99
N ASP A 83 72.50 7.48 -32.01
CA ASP A 83 72.98 6.64 -33.13
C ASP A 83 71.96 5.56 -33.56
N LYS A 84 70.82 5.44 -32.87
CA LYS A 84 69.73 4.51 -33.21
C LYS A 84 68.39 5.23 -33.27
N GLU A 85 67.66 5.06 -34.37
CA GLU A 85 66.27 5.53 -34.49
C GLU A 85 65.26 4.55 -33.84
N GLN A 86 65.70 3.30 -33.59
CA GLN A 86 64.86 2.21 -33.10
C GLN A 86 65.35 1.78 -31.71
N CYS A 87 64.59 2.19 -30.69
CA CYS A 87 64.59 1.63 -29.34
C CYS A 87 63.28 2.05 -28.66
N PHE A 88 62.62 1.17 -27.88
CA PHE A 88 61.33 1.50 -27.25
C PHE A 88 61.38 2.75 -26.35
N SER A 89 60.35 3.59 -26.44
CA SER A 89 59.99 4.55 -25.42
C SER A 89 59.37 3.88 -24.19
N PHE A 90 59.66 4.39 -23.00
CA PHE A 90 59.15 3.83 -21.74
C PHE A 90 58.87 4.93 -20.70
N GLU A 91 57.94 4.62 -19.79
CA GLU A 91 57.52 5.49 -18.67
C GLU A 91 58.18 5.11 -17.33
N SER A 92 58.92 4.01 -17.25
CA SER A 92 59.72 3.61 -16.07
C SER A 92 60.71 2.48 -16.42
N LEU A 93 61.65 2.16 -15.52
CA LEU A 93 62.52 0.98 -15.65
C LEU A 93 61.71 -0.32 -15.75
N ALA A 94 60.67 -0.47 -14.93
CA ALA A 94 59.76 -1.61 -14.96
C ALA A 94 59.05 -1.74 -16.32
N HIS A 95 58.51 -0.65 -16.86
CA HIS A 95 57.87 -0.61 -18.18
C HIS A 95 58.85 -1.03 -19.29
N ALA A 96 60.08 -0.50 -19.25
CA ALA A 96 61.17 -0.82 -20.17
C ALA A 96 61.55 -2.31 -20.15
N ARG A 97 61.66 -2.90 -18.95
CA ARG A 97 62.02 -4.31 -18.76
C ARG A 97 60.91 -5.24 -19.26
N THR A 98 59.64 -4.97 -18.95
CA THR A 98 58.50 -5.79 -19.44
C THR A 98 58.39 -5.74 -20.97
N LYS A 99 58.56 -4.56 -21.60
CA LYS A 99 58.63 -4.44 -23.07
C LYS A 99 59.71 -5.34 -23.67
N LYS A 100 60.93 -5.26 -23.13
CA LYS A 100 62.07 -6.08 -23.59
C LYS A 100 61.80 -7.58 -23.43
N TYR A 101 61.30 -7.99 -22.26
CA TYR A 101 61.02 -9.40 -21.97
C TYR A 101 59.97 -9.99 -22.91
N LEU A 102 58.85 -9.29 -23.13
CA LEU A 102 57.81 -9.69 -24.07
C LEU A 102 58.35 -9.75 -25.52
N TYR A 103 59.14 -8.77 -25.94
CA TYR A 103 59.80 -8.78 -27.25
C TYR A 103 60.69 -10.01 -27.43
N GLU A 104 61.55 -10.30 -26.45
CA GLU A 104 62.43 -11.46 -26.49
C GLU A 104 61.65 -12.79 -26.49
N LEU A 105 60.57 -12.92 -25.71
CA LEU A 105 59.72 -14.11 -25.71
C LEU A 105 59.07 -14.36 -27.08
N PHE A 106 58.43 -13.36 -27.68
CA PHE A 106 57.79 -13.51 -28.98
C PHE A 106 58.81 -13.77 -30.10
N ASN A 107 59.99 -13.16 -30.04
CA ASN A 107 61.09 -13.42 -30.98
C ASN A 107 61.68 -14.85 -30.82
N LYS A 108 61.84 -15.33 -29.57
CA LYS A 108 62.20 -16.74 -29.27
C LYS A 108 61.14 -17.72 -29.78
N ALA A 109 59.87 -17.34 -29.77
CA ALA A 109 58.75 -18.10 -30.33
C ALA A 109 58.61 -17.99 -31.87
N GLY A 110 59.54 -17.32 -32.56
CA GLY A 110 59.60 -17.25 -34.02
C GLY A 110 58.74 -16.18 -34.68
N TYR A 111 58.14 -15.25 -33.91
CA TYR A 111 57.41 -14.11 -34.48
C TYR A 111 58.33 -12.96 -34.87
N ILE A 112 57.97 -12.23 -35.92
CA ILE A 112 58.65 -10.97 -36.27
C ILE A 112 58.14 -9.90 -35.30
N VAL A 113 58.93 -9.57 -34.28
CA VAL A 113 58.55 -8.53 -33.32
C VAL A 113 59.16 -7.20 -33.74
N LYS A 114 58.36 -6.13 -33.70
CA LYS A 114 58.81 -4.76 -33.90
C LYS A 114 58.46 -3.94 -32.68
N GLU A 115 59.45 -3.18 -32.21
CA GLU A 115 59.40 -2.57 -30.88
C GLU A 115 58.20 -1.64 -30.73
N GLU A 116 58.02 -0.67 -31.64
CA GLU A 116 56.97 0.35 -31.51
C GLU A 116 56.49 0.88 -32.88
N LYS A 117 55.79 0.05 -33.66
CA LYS A 117 55.24 0.41 -34.99
C LYS A 117 54.06 1.39 -34.84
N ARG A 118 54.18 2.60 -35.37
CA ARG A 118 53.01 3.50 -35.60
C ARG A 118 52.10 2.84 -36.65
N HIS A 119 50.81 2.68 -36.34
CA HIS A 119 49.81 2.29 -37.34
C HIS A 119 49.04 3.52 -37.82
N LYS A 120 49.08 3.79 -39.13
CA LYS A 120 48.43 4.93 -39.83
C LYS A 120 48.63 6.31 -39.16
N ASP A 121 49.73 6.48 -38.43
CA ASP A 121 50.03 7.64 -37.58
C ASP A 121 49.02 7.91 -36.42
N ILE A 122 48.11 6.98 -36.09
CA ILE A 122 47.07 7.18 -35.06
C ILE A 122 47.45 6.57 -33.70
N SER A 123 47.96 5.33 -33.68
CA SER A 123 48.36 4.61 -32.46
C SER A 123 49.71 3.91 -32.62
N ARG A 124 50.34 3.61 -31.49
CA ARG A 124 51.67 3.01 -31.38
C ARG A 124 51.65 1.98 -30.26
N ALA A 125 51.76 0.71 -30.61
CA ALA A 125 51.75 -0.37 -29.64
C ALA A 125 53.06 -0.39 -28.83
N ASP A 126 52.97 -0.80 -27.57
CA ASP A 126 54.13 -0.96 -26.69
C ASP A 126 55.03 -2.15 -27.07
N VAL A 127 54.45 -3.20 -27.66
CA VAL A 127 55.14 -4.24 -28.45
C VAL A 127 54.23 -4.64 -29.62
N ALA A 128 54.74 -4.62 -30.86
CA ALA A 128 54.00 -5.06 -32.04
C ALA A 128 54.47 -6.44 -32.52
N VAL A 129 53.60 -7.44 -32.45
CA VAL A 129 53.89 -8.82 -32.90
C VAL A 129 53.36 -9.01 -34.32
N LEU A 130 54.23 -9.36 -35.27
CA LEU A 130 53.88 -9.60 -36.66
C LEU A 130 54.07 -11.06 -37.06
N GLN A 131 53.24 -11.51 -38.00
CA GLN A 131 53.32 -12.81 -38.66
C GLN A 131 53.53 -12.58 -40.17
N THR A 132 54.16 -13.53 -40.85
CA THR A 132 54.27 -13.48 -42.32
C THR A 132 53.11 -14.26 -42.96
N VAL A 133 52.25 -13.57 -43.69
CA VAL A 133 51.15 -14.18 -44.49
C VAL A 133 51.39 -13.84 -45.96
N ASP A 134 51.39 -14.83 -46.83
CA ASP A 134 51.59 -14.67 -48.28
C ASP A 134 52.78 -13.76 -48.67
N GLY A 135 53.87 -13.85 -47.90
CA GLY A 135 55.09 -13.05 -48.08
C GLY A 135 55.04 -11.61 -47.55
N LYS A 136 53.97 -11.21 -46.86
CA LYS A 136 53.79 -9.88 -46.26
C LYS A 136 53.82 -9.96 -44.73
N GLU A 137 54.35 -8.92 -44.09
CA GLU A 137 54.24 -8.73 -42.64
C GLU A 137 52.87 -8.19 -42.24
N GLU A 138 52.06 -8.99 -41.56
CA GLU A 138 50.78 -8.58 -40.98
C GLU A 138 50.87 -8.46 -39.46
N LEU A 139 50.22 -7.44 -38.89
CA LEU A 139 50.19 -7.25 -37.44
C LEU A 139 49.24 -8.29 -36.83
N LYS A 140 49.79 -9.19 -36.00
CA LYS A 140 49.05 -10.30 -35.38
C LYS A 140 48.47 -9.94 -34.02
N LEU A 141 49.22 -9.19 -33.23
CA LEU A 141 48.84 -8.77 -31.88
C LEU A 141 49.51 -7.43 -31.57
N ALA A 142 48.73 -6.47 -31.10
CA ALA A 142 49.25 -5.32 -30.38
C ALA A 142 49.33 -5.67 -28.88
N ILE A 143 50.44 -5.40 -28.22
CA ILE A 143 50.55 -5.55 -26.77
C ILE A 143 50.81 -4.17 -26.17
N GLU A 144 50.02 -3.82 -25.15
CA GLU A 144 50.07 -2.55 -24.42
C GLU A 144 50.49 -2.86 -22.97
N VAL A 145 51.57 -2.24 -22.50
CA VAL A 145 52.14 -2.51 -21.18
C VAL A 145 51.79 -1.34 -20.26
N GLN A 146 51.12 -1.60 -19.15
CA GLN A 146 50.57 -0.53 -18.31
C GLN A 146 51.05 -0.63 -16.85
N ALA A 147 51.80 0.39 -16.43
CA ALA A 147 52.37 0.50 -15.08
C ALA A 147 51.56 1.42 -14.16
N SER A 148 50.53 2.10 -14.66
CA SER A 148 49.83 3.19 -13.97
C SER A 148 48.36 3.30 -14.40
N ASN A 149 47.53 3.96 -13.59
CA ASN A 149 46.10 4.12 -13.86
C ASN A 149 45.82 5.23 -14.88
N ILE A 150 45.79 4.88 -16.17
CA ILE A 150 45.39 5.79 -17.26
C ILE A 150 43.88 5.94 -17.39
N ARG A 151 43.43 7.03 -18.05
CA ARG A 151 42.02 7.28 -18.35
C ARG A 151 41.42 6.15 -19.19
N ILE A 152 40.21 5.70 -18.83
CA ILE A 152 39.45 4.66 -19.55
C ILE A 152 39.34 4.97 -21.05
N ASN A 153 39.08 6.24 -21.42
CA ASN A 153 39.01 6.67 -22.82
C ASN A 153 40.31 6.39 -23.61
N ASN A 154 41.48 6.41 -22.97
CA ASN A 154 42.74 6.10 -23.62
C ASN A 154 42.88 4.60 -23.89
N ILE A 155 42.41 3.74 -22.97
CA ILE A 155 42.34 2.28 -23.13
C ILE A 155 41.36 1.95 -24.27
N ALA A 156 40.14 2.52 -24.22
CA ALA A 156 39.12 2.33 -25.23
C ALA A 156 39.64 2.74 -26.62
N ARG A 157 40.23 3.94 -26.74
CA ARG A 157 40.78 4.42 -28.00
C ARG A 157 41.95 3.57 -28.52
N ARG A 158 42.94 3.19 -27.68
CA ARG A 158 44.07 2.34 -28.11
C ARG A 158 43.55 0.98 -28.62
N THR A 159 42.64 0.36 -27.87
CA THR A 159 42.04 -0.93 -28.22
C THR A 159 41.22 -0.86 -29.52
N ASN A 160 40.38 0.17 -29.67
CA ASN A 160 39.45 0.25 -30.81
C ASN A 160 40.15 0.56 -32.14
N ILE A 161 41.26 1.30 -32.13
CA ILE A 161 42.08 1.54 -33.34
C ILE A 161 42.61 0.21 -33.92
N TYR A 162 42.99 -0.74 -33.06
CA TYR A 162 43.42 -2.07 -33.52
C TYR A 162 42.23 -2.98 -33.84
N PHE A 163 41.09 -2.83 -33.14
CA PHE A 163 39.84 -3.53 -33.47
C PHE A 163 39.34 -3.20 -34.89
N GLU A 164 39.37 -1.92 -35.30
CA GLU A 164 39.04 -1.45 -36.65
C GLU A 164 39.94 -2.07 -37.74
N GLU A 165 41.07 -2.67 -37.35
CA GLU A 165 42.06 -3.30 -38.22
C GLU A 165 42.05 -4.84 -38.10
N ASN A 166 41.08 -5.41 -37.37
CA ASN A 166 40.97 -6.84 -37.08
C ASN A 166 42.16 -7.41 -36.27
N VAL A 167 42.82 -6.55 -35.47
CA VAL A 167 43.99 -6.87 -34.64
C VAL A 167 43.61 -6.86 -33.14
N PRO A 168 43.77 -7.98 -32.40
CA PRO A 168 43.59 -7.99 -30.95
C PRO A 168 44.62 -7.11 -30.24
N THR A 169 44.21 -6.52 -29.10
CA THR A 169 45.08 -5.73 -28.21
C THR A 169 45.18 -6.42 -26.86
N ALA A 170 46.35 -6.94 -26.50
CA ALA A 170 46.60 -7.52 -25.17
C ALA A 170 47.10 -6.44 -24.19
N TRP A 171 46.50 -6.35 -23.01
CA TRP A 171 46.99 -5.49 -21.94
C TRP A 171 47.76 -6.30 -20.89
N VAL A 172 48.99 -5.87 -20.60
CA VAL A 172 49.85 -6.47 -19.56
C VAL A 172 50.09 -5.47 -18.44
N LEU A 173 49.59 -5.76 -17.23
CA LEU A 173 49.73 -4.85 -16.08
C LEU A 173 50.96 -5.18 -15.23
N ILE A 174 51.68 -4.16 -14.77
CA ILE A 174 52.78 -4.31 -13.80
C ILE A 174 52.21 -4.12 -12.40
N LEU A 175 52.00 -5.20 -11.65
CA LEU A 175 51.17 -5.23 -10.44
C LEU A 175 51.61 -4.20 -9.39
N ASP A 176 52.87 -4.24 -8.96
CA ASP A 176 53.37 -3.41 -7.87
C ASP A 176 53.48 -1.91 -8.24
N SER A 177 53.43 -1.58 -9.53
CA SER A 177 53.33 -0.19 -10.02
C SER A 177 51.88 0.27 -10.21
N PHE A 178 51.01 -0.63 -10.69
CA PHE A 178 49.61 -0.35 -11.00
C PHE A 178 48.72 -0.33 -9.73
N PHE A 179 49.12 -1.12 -8.73
CA PHE A 179 48.63 -1.12 -7.35
C PHE A 179 49.81 -0.78 -6.41
N PRO A 180 50.27 0.49 -6.38
CA PRO A 180 51.41 0.89 -5.56
C PRO A 180 51.10 0.73 -4.06
N PRO A 181 52.04 0.26 -3.22
CA PRO A 181 51.83 0.11 -1.78
C PRO A 181 51.33 1.41 -1.13
N LYS A 182 50.40 1.29 -0.18
CA LYS A 182 49.93 2.44 0.59
C LYS A 182 50.86 2.74 1.74
N GLU A 183 51.38 3.96 1.77
CA GLU A 183 52.02 4.52 2.95
C GLU A 183 50.94 4.92 3.98
N THR A 184 51.09 4.48 5.22
CA THR A 184 50.25 4.86 6.36
C THR A 184 51.13 5.18 7.56
N GLU A 185 50.87 6.29 8.25
CA GLU A 185 51.65 6.67 9.44
C GLU A 185 50.98 6.14 10.71
N VAL A 186 51.71 5.33 11.48
CA VAL A 186 51.25 4.74 12.74
C VAL A 186 52.27 5.05 13.82
N ASN A 187 51.87 5.79 14.86
CA ASN A 187 52.74 6.23 15.96
C ASN A 187 54.00 7.02 15.52
N GLY A 188 54.01 7.61 14.32
CA GLY A 188 55.17 8.29 13.73
C GLY A 188 56.06 7.40 12.86
N GLU A 189 55.75 6.11 12.76
CA GLU A 189 56.43 5.18 11.84
C GLU A 189 55.62 5.02 10.54
N LYS A 190 56.32 4.99 9.40
CA LYS A 190 55.72 4.74 8.08
C LYS A 190 55.52 3.24 7.86
N VAL A 191 54.29 2.78 8.01
CA VAL A 191 53.86 1.42 7.71
C VAL A 191 53.37 1.37 6.27
N TYR A 192 54.03 0.57 5.43
CA TYR A 192 53.59 0.29 4.07
C TYR A 192 52.69 -0.95 4.06
N THR A 193 51.50 -0.84 3.47
CA THR A 193 50.57 -1.98 3.29
C THR A 193 50.41 -2.28 1.81
N ASP A 194 50.53 -3.55 1.43
CA ASP A 194 50.36 -3.99 0.05
C ASP A 194 48.97 -3.65 -0.50
N SER A 195 48.94 -3.00 -1.67
CA SER A 195 47.68 -2.63 -2.35
C SER A 195 47.02 -3.81 -3.09
N TYR A 196 47.61 -5.00 -3.03
CA TYR A 196 47.03 -6.23 -3.53
C TYR A 196 47.58 -7.45 -2.78
N SER A 197 46.93 -8.61 -2.88
CA SER A 197 47.40 -9.88 -2.30
C SER A 197 46.92 -11.08 -3.13
N GLY A 198 47.49 -12.26 -2.87
CA GLY A 198 47.18 -13.52 -3.57
C GLY A 198 48.28 -14.04 -4.50
N THR A 199 49.30 -13.24 -4.83
CA THR A 199 50.48 -13.71 -5.61
C THR A 199 51.53 -14.42 -4.75
N ARG A 200 51.55 -14.10 -3.44
CA ARG A 200 52.47 -14.61 -2.43
C ARG A 200 51.69 -15.10 -1.20
N ILE A 201 52.16 -16.17 -0.59
CA ILE A 201 51.69 -16.74 0.68
C ILE A 201 52.71 -16.34 1.76
N SER A 202 52.24 -15.74 2.85
CA SER A 202 53.07 -15.45 4.02
C SER A 202 53.08 -16.63 5.00
N SER A 203 54.26 -16.99 5.47
CA SER A 203 54.49 -18.01 6.50
C SER A 203 55.37 -17.43 7.60
N PHE A 204 54.90 -17.45 8.85
CA PHE A 204 55.71 -17.00 9.98
C PHE A 204 56.75 -18.06 10.33
N ASN A 205 58.03 -17.76 10.11
CA ASN A 205 59.12 -18.60 10.54
C ASN A 205 59.49 -18.27 11.99
N GLN A 206 59.36 -19.26 12.87
CA GLN A 206 59.63 -19.13 14.31
C GLN A 206 61.13 -19.01 14.63
N GLU A 207 62.02 -19.48 13.74
CA GLU A 207 63.48 -19.43 13.94
C GLU A 207 64.05 -18.04 13.60
N THR A 208 63.54 -17.41 12.54
CA THR A 208 63.90 -16.04 12.13
C THR A 208 63.01 -14.96 12.80
N ASN A 209 61.94 -15.38 13.49
CA ASN A 209 60.92 -14.52 14.10
C ASN A 209 60.34 -13.49 13.11
N ALA A 210 60.15 -13.91 11.86
CA ALA A 210 59.78 -13.07 10.73
C ALA A 210 58.74 -13.73 9.83
N TYR A 211 58.01 -12.92 9.05
CA TYR A 211 57.18 -13.42 7.96
C TYR A 211 58.03 -13.62 6.71
N GLU A 212 58.14 -14.87 6.27
CA GLU A 212 58.72 -15.23 4.99
C GLU A 212 57.61 -15.32 3.94
N TYR A 213 57.88 -14.81 2.74
CA TYR A 213 56.90 -14.75 1.65
C TYR A 213 57.32 -15.69 0.54
N THR A 214 56.50 -16.71 0.27
CA THR A 214 56.70 -17.65 -0.83
C THR A 214 55.71 -17.37 -1.94
N TYR A 215 56.07 -17.58 -3.21
CA TYR A 215 55.11 -17.43 -4.31
C TYR A 215 54.11 -18.58 -4.32
N ILE A 216 52.88 -18.31 -4.75
CA ILE A 216 51.87 -19.35 -4.96
C ILE A 216 52.42 -20.48 -5.84
N SER A 217 51.96 -21.71 -5.59
CA SER A 217 52.36 -22.86 -6.40
C SER A 217 51.95 -22.65 -7.86
N PRO A 218 52.83 -22.90 -8.85
CA PRO A 218 52.45 -22.85 -10.26
C PRO A 218 51.27 -23.78 -10.61
N LEU A 219 51.05 -24.83 -9.81
CA LEU A 219 50.00 -25.83 -9.98
C LEU A 219 48.72 -25.50 -9.18
N LYS A 220 48.54 -24.25 -8.75
CA LYS A 220 47.36 -23.78 -8.02
C LYS A 220 46.82 -22.44 -8.53
N GLU A 221 45.52 -22.23 -8.33
CA GLU A 221 44.90 -20.92 -8.26
C GLU A 221 44.75 -20.55 -6.79
N GLU A 222 44.95 -19.28 -6.44
CA GLU A 222 44.63 -18.73 -5.11
C GLU A 222 43.73 -17.49 -5.29
N TYR A 223 43.05 -17.05 -4.23
CA TYR A 223 42.22 -15.85 -4.28
C TYR A 223 43.08 -14.58 -4.40
N PHE A 224 42.69 -13.69 -5.32
CA PHE A 224 43.32 -12.39 -5.52
C PHE A 224 42.44 -11.29 -4.92
N PHE A 225 43.05 -10.38 -4.15
CA PHE A 225 42.35 -9.26 -3.55
C PHE A 225 43.10 -7.96 -3.82
N VAL A 226 42.41 -6.96 -4.37
CA VAL A 226 42.92 -5.57 -4.46
C VAL A 226 42.54 -4.85 -3.17
N THR A 227 43.49 -4.31 -2.43
CA THR A 227 43.18 -3.62 -1.15
C THR A 227 42.91 -2.13 -1.37
N GLY A 228 41.92 -1.59 -0.65
CA GLY A 228 41.61 -0.17 -0.69
C GLY A 228 40.59 0.26 -1.76
N ALA A 229 40.88 1.36 -2.45
CA ALA A 229 39.88 2.11 -3.22
C ALA A 229 39.59 1.46 -4.58
N ASN A 230 38.32 1.51 -5.00
CA ASN A 230 37.82 0.92 -6.24
C ASN A 230 38.64 1.34 -7.48
N ASN A 231 39.40 0.41 -8.06
CA ASN A 231 40.20 0.68 -9.25
C ASN A 231 39.32 0.54 -10.51
N LYS A 232 38.72 1.67 -10.92
CA LYS A 232 37.88 1.75 -12.13
C LYS A 232 38.62 1.33 -13.42
N VAL A 233 39.94 1.50 -13.48
CA VAL A 233 40.76 1.11 -14.65
C VAL A 233 40.93 -0.40 -14.71
N PHE A 234 41.20 -1.03 -13.56
CA PHE A 234 41.25 -2.49 -13.44
C PHE A 234 39.90 -3.13 -13.78
N ASN A 235 38.81 -2.64 -13.18
CA ASN A 235 37.47 -3.19 -13.44
C ASN A 235 37.11 -3.06 -14.92
N TYR A 236 37.43 -1.92 -15.55
CA TYR A 236 37.18 -1.72 -16.98
C TYR A 236 37.92 -2.75 -17.84
N LEU A 237 39.18 -3.03 -17.55
CA LEU A 237 39.94 -4.08 -18.24
C LEU A 237 39.36 -5.48 -17.96
N MET A 238 38.98 -5.79 -16.73
CA MET A 238 38.30 -7.05 -16.38
C MET A 238 36.94 -7.19 -17.06
N ASP A 239 36.22 -6.10 -17.26
CA ASP A 239 34.91 -6.06 -17.92
C ASP A 239 35.02 -6.27 -19.44
N VAL A 240 36.08 -5.77 -20.08
CA VAL A 240 36.33 -5.97 -21.51
C VAL A 240 36.98 -7.32 -21.80
N TYR A 241 38.02 -7.70 -21.06
CA TYR A 241 38.87 -8.86 -21.39
C TYR A 241 38.55 -10.14 -20.60
N HIS A 242 37.83 -10.02 -19.48
CA HIS A 242 37.43 -11.08 -18.54
C HIS A 242 38.59 -11.77 -17.79
N VAL A 243 39.78 -11.76 -18.37
CA VAL A 243 41.06 -12.16 -17.78
C VAL A 243 42.13 -11.12 -18.13
N ILE A 244 43.11 -10.93 -17.26
CA ILE A 244 44.23 -10.01 -17.46
C ILE A 244 45.54 -10.77 -17.21
N VAL A 245 46.52 -10.57 -18.09
CA VAL A 245 47.91 -11.02 -17.86
C VAL A 245 48.66 -9.91 -17.11
N THR A 246 49.39 -10.29 -16.08
CA THR A 246 50.08 -9.34 -15.20
C THR A 246 51.48 -9.83 -14.84
N VAL A 247 52.35 -8.92 -14.41
CA VAL A 247 53.74 -9.20 -14.01
C VAL A 247 54.07 -8.44 -12.72
N ASP A 248 54.81 -9.07 -11.80
CA ASP A 248 55.30 -8.43 -10.57
C ASP A 248 56.77 -7.98 -10.68
N HIS A 249 57.27 -7.21 -9.71
CA HIS A 249 58.67 -6.72 -9.70
C HIS A 249 59.74 -7.82 -9.52
N ASN A 250 59.37 -9.03 -9.10
CA ASN A 250 60.28 -10.19 -9.19
C ASN A 250 60.17 -10.94 -10.54
N GLY A 251 59.48 -10.35 -11.52
CA GLY A 251 59.36 -10.85 -12.90
C GLY A 251 58.38 -12.00 -13.08
N HIS A 252 57.65 -12.42 -12.05
CA HIS A 252 56.70 -13.52 -12.17
C HIS A 252 55.45 -13.05 -12.93
N VAL A 253 55.00 -13.86 -13.87
CA VAL A 253 53.84 -13.58 -14.73
C VAL A 253 52.64 -14.37 -14.25
N PHE A 254 51.48 -13.72 -14.17
CA PHE A 254 50.25 -14.26 -13.60
C PHE A 254 49.04 -14.00 -14.52
N LEU A 255 48.11 -14.94 -14.54
CA LEU A 255 46.75 -14.73 -15.05
C LEU A 255 45.85 -14.33 -13.87
N ILE A 256 45.08 -13.26 -14.02
CA ILE A 256 44.02 -12.87 -13.07
C ILE A 256 42.67 -12.98 -13.78
N ARG A 257 41.68 -13.57 -13.11
CA ARG A 257 40.34 -13.85 -13.67
C ARG A 257 39.25 -13.76 -12.60
N ARG A 258 37.99 -13.54 -13.00
CA ARG A 258 36.83 -13.67 -12.09
C ARG A 258 36.50 -15.14 -11.83
N THR A 259 35.96 -15.43 -10.64
CA THR A 259 35.23 -16.68 -10.39
C THR A 259 33.94 -16.75 -11.23
N PRO A 260 33.36 -17.93 -11.48
CA PRO A 260 32.05 -18.06 -12.14
C PRO A 260 30.93 -17.31 -11.40
N GLU A 261 31.05 -17.17 -10.08
CA GLU A 261 30.09 -16.51 -9.19
C GLU A 261 30.18 -14.98 -9.31
N SER A 262 31.39 -14.42 -9.18
CA SER A 262 31.68 -13.00 -9.47
C SER A 262 31.28 -12.62 -10.90
N SER A 263 31.49 -13.52 -11.87
CA SER A 263 31.10 -13.33 -13.27
C SER A 263 29.60 -13.15 -13.44
N LYS A 264 28.77 -13.96 -12.77
CA LYS A 264 27.30 -13.82 -12.77
C LYS A 264 26.87 -12.50 -12.12
N LEU A 265 27.37 -12.21 -10.92
CA LEU A 265 27.08 -10.97 -10.19
C LEU A 265 27.43 -9.72 -11.01
N ARG A 266 28.57 -9.74 -11.72
CA ARG A 266 29.00 -8.66 -12.61
C ARG A 266 28.06 -8.49 -13.81
N VAL A 267 27.59 -9.59 -14.41
CA VAL A 267 26.61 -9.59 -15.51
C VAL A 267 25.26 -9.04 -15.05
N ASP A 268 24.78 -9.46 -13.88
CA ASP A 268 23.56 -8.93 -13.27
C ASP A 268 23.66 -7.41 -13.08
N ALA A 269 24.75 -6.93 -12.44
CA ALA A 269 24.99 -5.51 -12.23
C ALA A 269 25.12 -4.72 -13.55
N LEU A 270 25.69 -5.31 -14.61
CA LEU A 270 25.80 -4.68 -15.93
C LEU A 270 24.43 -4.49 -16.58
N LEU A 271 23.60 -5.54 -16.63
CA LEU A 271 22.30 -5.53 -17.29
C LEU A 271 21.23 -4.75 -16.50
N GLU A 272 21.38 -4.67 -15.19
CA GLU A 272 20.54 -3.85 -14.30
C GLU A 272 21.07 -2.40 -14.14
N ASN A 273 22.21 -2.07 -14.80
CA ASN A 273 22.92 -0.78 -14.70
C ASN A 273 23.16 -0.32 -13.25
N ARG A 274 23.50 -1.27 -12.36
CA ARG A 274 23.97 -1.01 -10.99
C ARG A 274 25.46 -0.66 -11.01
N GLU A 275 25.93 0.05 -9.98
CA GLU A 275 27.37 0.20 -9.75
C GLU A 275 27.98 -1.14 -9.32
N HIS A 276 29.26 -1.33 -9.68
CA HIS A 276 30.06 -2.52 -9.35
C HIS A 276 31.51 -2.07 -9.11
N SER A 277 32.15 -2.59 -8.07
CA SER A 277 33.51 -2.20 -7.66
C SER A 277 34.47 -3.39 -7.66
N THR A 278 35.77 -3.11 -7.53
CA THR A 278 36.79 -4.16 -7.39
C THR A 278 36.61 -5.01 -6.13
N GLN A 279 35.89 -4.51 -5.13
CA GLN A 279 35.61 -5.22 -3.87
C GLN A 279 34.37 -6.13 -3.96
N ASP A 280 33.55 -5.99 -5.02
CA ASP A 280 32.43 -6.89 -5.32
C ASP A 280 32.86 -8.09 -6.18
N ASP A 281 34.11 -8.09 -6.66
CA ASP A 281 34.69 -9.15 -7.46
C ASP A 281 35.48 -10.17 -6.61
N ILE A 282 35.07 -11.43 -6.69
CA ILE A 282 35.84 -12.57 -6.18
C ILE A 282 36.76 -13.04 -7.32
N LEU A 283 38.02 -12.63 -7.24
CA LEU A 283 39.06 -12.88 -8.24
C LEU A 283 39.92 -14.09 -7.87
N LEU A 284 40.46 -14.75 -8.88
CA LEU A 284 41.46 -15.81 -8.79
C LEU A 284 42.73 -15.37 -9.53
N VAL A 285 43.88 -15.79 -9.01
CA VAL A 285 45.19 -15.63 -9.64
C VAL A 285 45.92 -16.97 -9.73
N ASN A 286 46.58 -17.21 -10.86
CA ASN A 286 47.52 -18.32 -11.03
C ASN A 286 48.79 -17.83 -11.74
N ARG A 287 49.92 -18.50 -11.50
CA ARG A 287 51.17 -18.22 -12.25
C ARG A 287 51.09 -18.84 -13.64
N ILE A 288 51.70 -18.19 -14.62
CA ILE A 288 51.89 -18.68 -15.99
C ILE A 288 53.35 -19.18 -16.09
N ALA A 289 53.58 -20.36 -16.68
CA ALA A 289 54.93 -20.85 -16.96
C ALA A 289 55.52 -20.09 -18.17
N GLU A 290 56.84 -19.89 -18.23
CA GLU A 290 57.45 -19.11 -19.31
C GLU A 290 57.08 -19.58 -20.74
N PRO A 291 57.02 -20.90 -21.04
CA PRO A 291 56.58 -21.39 -22.35
C PRO A 291 55.14 -21.02 -22.71
N ASP A 292 54.27 -20.82 -21.72
CA ASP A 292 52.84 -20.55 -21.90
C ASP A 292 52.51 -19.07 -22.07
N ILE A 293 53.43 -18.14 -21.74
CA ILE A 293 53.17 -16.69 -21.79
C ILE A 293 52.79 -16.23 -23.20
N VAL A 294 53.54 -16.66 -24.22
CA VAL A 294 53.27 -16.32 -25.62
C VAL A 294 51.94 -16.92 -26.11
N PRO A 295 51.67 -18.24 -25.94
CA PRO A 295 50.36 -18.82 -26.17
C PRO A 295 49.20 -18.09 -25.48
N VAL A 296 49.29 -17.77 -24.18
CA VAL A 296 48.23 -17.07 -23.43
C VAL A 296 47.96 -15.67 -23.98
N LEU A 297 49.00 -14.93 -24.41
CA LEU A 297 48.84 -13.61 -25.01
C LEU A 297 48.27 -13.66 -26.45
N LEU A 298 48.64 -14.68 -27.24
CA LEU A 298 48.07 -14.93 -28.57
C LEU A 298 46.58 -15.32 -28.52
N GLU A 299 46.12 -15.86 -27.39
CA GLU A 299 44.72 -16.16 -27.10
C GLU A 299 43.91 -14.91 -26.66
N THR A 300 44.38 -13.70 -26.94
CA THR A 300 43.61 -12.46 -26.73
C THR A 300 42.50 -12.35 -27.78
N GLU A 301 41.24 -12.24 -27.34
CA GLU A 301 40.11 -12.07 -28.26
C GLU A 301 40.14 -10.69 -28.96
N LEU A 302 39.62 -10.62 -30.18
CA LEU A 302 39.38 -9.36 -30.89
C LEU A 302 38.16 -8.67 -30.27
N LEU A 303 38.41 -7.62 -29.47
CA LEU A 303 37.40 -6.99 -28.61
C LEU A 303 37.27 -5.50 -28.93
N HIS A 304 36.03 -5.02 -29.08
CA HIS A 304 35.73 -3.59 -29.13
C HIS A 304 35.43 -3.09 -27.71
N ALA A 305 36.26 -2.17 -27.22
CA ALA A 305 36.18 -1.60 -25.88
C ALA A 305 35.13 -0.47 -25.83
N PRO A 306 34.00 -0.62 -25.10
CA PRO A 306 32.93 0.37 -25.07
C PRO A 306 33.27 1.55 -24.13
N TYR A 307 32.83 2.76 -24.47
CA TYR A 307 32.98 3.97 -23.66
C TYR A 307 31.67 4.77 -23.64
N ARG A 308 31.42 5.58 -22.60
CA ARG A 308 30.20 6.40 -22.50
C ARG A 308 30.49 7.82 -22.99
N GLU A 309 29.57 8.43 -23.75
CA GLU A 309 29.74 9.82 -24.22
C GLU A 309 29.88 10.86 -23.09
N ASN A 310 29.35 10.57 -21.88
CA ASN A 310 29.58 11.44 -20.72
C ASN A 310 31.06 11.53 -20.33
N ASP A 311 31.87 10.52 -20.63
CA ASP A 311 33.33 10.56 -20.43
C ASP A 311 34.04 11.44 -21.49
N MET A 312 33.34 11.87 -22.55
CA MET A 312 33.81 12.86 -23.53
C MET A 312 33.54 14.32 -23.11
N LYS A 313 33.02 14.58 -21.91
CA LYS A 313 32.84 15.95 -21.40
C LYS A 313 34.19 16.63 -21.13
N LEU A 314 34.78 17.19 -22.18
CA LEU A 314 35.85 18.17 -22.08
C LEU A 314 35.41 19.30 -21.15
N ASN A 315 36.17 19.54 -20.08
CA ASN A 315 36.28 20.88 -19.55
C ASN A 315 36.75 21.79 -20.69
N LYS A 316 35.95 22.81 -21.03
CA LYS A 316 36.13 23.64 -22.25
C LYS A 316 37.41 24.49 -22.31
N ASN A 317 38.30 24.34 -21.31
CA ASN A 317 39.58 25.04 -21.21
C ASN A 317 40.77 24.25 -21.81
N THR A 318 40.57 23.02 -22.31
CA THR A 318 41.60 22.27 -23.05
C THR A 318 41.19 22.10 -24.52
N GLN A 319 41.65 23.01 -25.38
CA GLN A 319 41.55 22.87 -26.83
C GLN A 319 42.46 21.74 -27.34
N LEU A 320 42.05 21.10 -28.43
CA LEU A 320 42.83 20.05 -29.10
C LEU A 320 44.10 20.61 -29.74
N LYS A 321 45.27 20.36 -29.13
CA LYS A 321 46.57 20.29 -29.82
C LYS A 321 47.67 19.66 -28.95
N GLU A 322 47.60 18.35 -28.73
CA GLU A 322 48.72 17.56 -28.19
C GLU A 322 48.54 16.07 -28.51
N GLU A 323 49.47 15.50 -29.29
CA GLU A 323 49.79 14.08 -29.22
C GLU A 323 50.33 13.77 -27.80
N PHE A 324 50.16 12.52 -27.37
CA PHE A 324 50.60 11.92 -26.10
C PHE A 324 51.75 12.66 -25.37
N LYS A 325 51.40 13.61 -24.50
CA LYS A 325 52.27 14.02 -23.38
C LYS A 325 51.96 13.14 -22.19
N GLY A 326 52.99 12.48 -21.66
CA GLY A 326 52.87 11.63 -20.47
C GLY A 326 52.19 12.37 -19.32
N GLN A 327 51.21 11.73 -18.68
CA GLN A 327 50.48 12.37 -17.58
C GLN A 327 51.38 12.47 -16.35
N ILE A 328 51.48 13.69 -15.82
CA ILE A 328 52.32 14.02 -14.67
C ILE A 328 51.82 13.26 -13.43
N HIS A 329 52.61 12.30 -12.96
CA HIS A 329 52.71 12.00 -11.54
C HIS A 329 53.90 12.78 -10.99
N ARG A 330 53.65 13.65 -9.99
CA ARG A 330 54.72 14.07 -9.08
C ARG A 330 54.87 13.01 -8.01
N SER A 331 55.97 12.28 -8.04
CA SER A 331 56.51 11.60 -6.86
C SER A 331 57.18 12.65 -5.97
N ASP A 332 56.35 13.43 -5.24
CA ASP A 332 56.83 14.35 -4.19
C ASP A 332 57.28 13.53 -2.96
N SER A 333 58.31 12.70 -3.14
CA SER A 333 58.84 11.74 -2.17
C SER A 333 60.35 11.92 -1.98
N HIS A 334 60.74 12.63 -0.91
CA HIS A 334 62.14 12.67 -0.48
C HIS A 334 62.58 11.30 0.11
N PRO A 335 63.89 10.99 0.07
CA PRO A 335 64.36 9.60 0.12
C PRO A 335 64.45 9.04 1.53
N THR A 336 63.90 7.83 1.76
CA THR A 336 64.62 6.65 2.29
C THR A 336 63.68 5.46 2.54
N ASN A 337 63.57 4.56 1.56
CA ASN A 337 63.74 3.10 1.71
C ASN A 337 63.52 2.42 0.36
N LEU A 338 64.12 1.25 0.14
CA LEU A 338 64.05 0.56 -1.15
C LEU A 338 62.67 -0.08 -1.37
N VAL A 339 61.84 0.59 -2.17
CA VAL A 339 60.88 -0.10 -3.03
C VAL A 339 61.60 -0.28 -4.37
N ASP A 340 62.01 -1.51 -4.68
CA ASP A 340 62.77 -1.84 -5.89
C ASP A 340 61.89 -1.67 -7.14
N ALA A 341 61.92 -0.48 -7.75
CA ALA A 341 61.12 -0.11 -8.93
C ALA A 341 61.58 -0.77 -10.25
N PHE A 342 62.22 -1.94 -10.17
CA PHE A 342 62.81 -2.68 -11.29
C PHE A 342 62.29 -4.12 -11.33
N ILE A 343 62.44 -4.80 -12.48
CA ILE A 343 61.92 -6.16 -12.66
C ILE A 343 63.04 -7.18 -12.87
N GLU A 344 63.07 -8.24 -12.05
CA GLU A 344 64.05 -9.34 -12.11
C GLU A 344 63.53 -10.62 -12.77
N PHE A 345 63.28 -10.57 -14.07
CA PHE A 345 62.89 -11.75 -14.87
C PHE A 345 63.84 -12.95 -14.71
N ASP A 346 65.14 -12.70 -14.48
CA ASP A 346 66.18 -13.73 -14.25
C ASP A 346 65.85 -14.65 -13.04
N LYS A 347 65.14 -14.14 -12.02
CA LYS A 347 64.63 -14.96 -10.89
C LYS A 347 63.36 -15.74 -11.26
N ALA A 348 62.51 -15.14 -12.09
CA ALA A 348 61.24 -15.74 -12.49
C ALA A 348 61.35 -16.88 -13.51
N GLN A 349 62.45 -16.93 -14.26
CA GLN A 349 62.71 -17.82 -15.39
C GLN A 349 62.83 -19.33 -15.08
N GLN A 350 62.30 -19.77 -13.93
CA GLN A 350 62.44 -21.13 -13.41
C GLN A 350 61.15 -21.97 -13.53
N ILE A 351 60.01 -21.35 -13.87
CA ILE A 351 58.72 -22.04 -14.01
C ILE A 351 58.60 -22.67 -15.40
N LYS A 352 58.77 -24.00 -15.46
CA LYS A 352 58.59 -24.79 -16.70
C LYS A 352 57.19 -25.40 -16.87
N GLU A 353 56.43 -25.51 -15.79
CA GLU A 353 55.10 -26.12 -15.76
C GLU A 353 54.22 -25.37 -14.76
N ALA A 354 52.96 -25.14 -15.12
CA ALA A 354 51.96 -24.43 -14.33
C ALA A 354 50.55 -24.93 -14.70
N LEU A 355 49.51 -24.37 -14.05
CA LEU A 355 48.14 -24.57 -14.51
C LEU A 355 47.93 -24.08 -15.94
N ASN A 356 47.13 -24.82 -16.70
CA ASN A 356 46.75 -24.53 -18.08
C ASN A 356 45.96 -23.21 -18.16
N SER A 357 46.71 -22.11 -18.25
CA SER A 357 46.21 -20.75 -18.22
C SER A 357 45.38 -20.40 -19.46
N ILE A 358 45.66 -21.04 -20.60
CA ILE A 358 44.84 -20.98 -21.82
C ILE A 358 43.44 -21.56 -21.54
N GLY A 359 43.39 -22.75 -20.95
CA GLY A 359 42.15 -23.43 -20.57
C GLY A 359 41.32 -22.61 -19.58
N LEU A 360 41.96 -22.05 -18.55
CA LEU A 360 41.32 -21.17 -17.57
C LEU A 360 40.79 -19.87 -18.21
N ALA A 361 41.54 -19.27 -19.13
CA ALA A 361 41.13 -18.07 -19.87
C ALA A 361 39.92 -18.33 -20.78
N ARG A 362 39.97 -19.39 -21.60
CA ARG A 362 38.85 -19.81 -22.48
C ARG A 362 37.59 -20.10 -21.65
N LYS A 363 37.71 -20.95 -20.63
CA LYS A 363 36.61 -21.31 -19.72
C LYS A 363 35.95 -20.07 -19.10
N THR A 364 36.73 -19.13 -18.57
CA THR A 364 36.19 -17.91 -17.93
C THR A 364 35.35 -17.08 -18.92
N ARG A 365 35.81 -16.96 -20.18
CA ARG A 365 35.08 -16.24 -21.23
C ARG A 365 33.81 -16.97 -21.66
N GLU A 366 33.83 -18.30 -21.75
CA GLU A 366 32.64 -19.14 -22.05
C GLU A 366 31.59 -19.07 -20.93
N GLU A 367 32.03 -19.09 -19.67
CA GLU A 367 31.17 -18.95 -18.48
C GLU A 367 30.47 -17.58 -18.46
N ILE A 368 31.18 -16.49 -18.80
CA ILE A 368 30.59 -15.14 -18.90
C ILE A 368 29.62 -15.03 -20.09
N LYS A 369 29.97 -15.55 -21.27
CA LYS A 369 29.07 -15.57 -22.44
C LYS A 369 27.76 -16.33 -22.13
N THR A 370 27.86 -17.43 -21.39
CA THR A 370 26.72 -18.23 -20.93
C THR A 370 25.90 -17.49 -19.86
N ALA A 371 26.53 -16.86 -18.87
CA ALA A 371 25.84 -16.05 -17.86
C ALA A 371 25.05 -14.89 -18.49
N TYR A 372 25.65 -14.17 -19.45
CA TYR A 372 25.03 -13.07 -20.17
C TYR A 372 23.79 -13.52 -20.97
N THR A 373 23.92 -14.63 -21.71
CA THR A 373 22.80 -15.21 -22.47
C THR A 373 21.65 -15.65 -21.56
N ASN A 374 21.96 -16.29 -20.43
CA ASN A 374 20.96 -16.74 -19.47
C ASN A 374 20.19 -15.57 -18.84
N LYS A 375 20.88 -14.48 -18.47
CA LYS A 375 20.24 -13.30 -17.88
C LYS A 375 19.37 -12.55 -18.89
N LEU A 376 19.75 -12.47 -20.16
CA LEU A 376 18.89 -11.93 -21.22
C LEU A 376 17.60 -12.75 -21.38
N LEU A 377 17.70 -14.09 -21.43
CA LEU A 377 16.54 -14.99 -21.49
C LEU A 377 15.63 -14.89 -20.25
N GLU A 378 16.18 -14.58 -19.08
CA GLU A 378 15.39 -14.29 -17.87
C GLU A 378 14.60 -12.98 -18.02
N ILE A 379 15.26 -11.90 -18.45
CA ILE A 379 14.66 -10.58 -18.67
C ILE A 379 13.54 -10.65 -19.73
N GLU A 380 13.71 -11.45 -20.79
CA GLU A 380 12.67 -11.67 -21.80
C GLU A 380 11.46 -12.43 -21.25
N LYS A 381 11.68 -13.48 -20.44
CA LYS A 381 10.60 -14.21 -19.76
C LYS A 381 9.82 -13.31 -18.80
N GLN A 382 10.51 -12.49 -18.00
CA GLN A 382 9.87 -11.54 -17.11
C GLN A 382 9.00 -10.53 -17.89
N LYS A 383 9.51 -9.98 -19.01
CA LYS A 383 8.73 -9.09 -19.90
C LYS A 383 7.53 -9.79 -20.56
N ALA A 384 7.62 -11.09 -20.86
CA ALA A 384 6.54 -11.87 -21.46
C ALA A 384 5.49 -12.34 -20.43
N GLU A 385 5.86 -12.45 -19.15
CA GLU A 385 4.95 -12.65 -18.02
C GLU A 385 4.18 -11.35 -17.71
N GLU A 386 4.89 -10.22 -17.63
CA GLU A 386 4.28 -8.91 -17.33
C GLU A 386 3.27 -8.48 -18.41
N ARG A 387 3.57 -8.69 -19.70
CA ARG A 387 2.59 -8.44 -20.77
C ARG A 387 1.33 -9.28 -20.63
N ARG A 388 1.44 -10.58 -20.31
CA ARG A 388 0.27 -11.45 -20.12
C ARG A 388 -0.59 -10.99 -18.94
N ARG A 389 0.01 -10.53 -17.84
CA ARG A 389 -0.74 -9.94 -16.71
C ARG A 389 -1.46 -8.65 -17.10
N GLN A 390 -0.85 -7.80 -17.91
CA GLN A 390 -1.48 -6.58 -18.41
C GLN A 390 -2.64 -6.90 -19.39
N GLU A 391 -2.48 -7.93 -20.23
CA GLU A 391 -3.54 -8.47 -21.11
C GLU A 391 -4.69 -9.08 -20.30
N GLU A 392 -4.40 -9.84 -19.24
CA GLU A 392 -5.40 -10.41 -18.30
C GLU A 392 -6.18 -9.32 -17.55
N ILE A 393 -5.49 -8.31 -17.00
CA ILE A 393 -6.12 -7.16 -16.33
C ILE A 393 -7.01 -6.37 -17.30
N LEU A 394 -6.55 -6.14 -18.54
CA LEU A 394 -7.34 -5.47 -19.56
C LEU A 394 -8.58 -6.29 -19.94
N ALA A 395 -8.44 -7.61 -20.10
CA ALA A 395 -9.56 -8.50 -20.39
C ALA A 395 -10.58 -8.55 -19.23
N GLU A 396 -10.12 -8.58 -17.98
CA GLU A 396 -11.00 -8.53 -16.80
C GLU A 396 -11.75 -7.18 -16.72
N GLN A 397 -11.08 -6.07 -17.02
CA GLN A 397 -11.70 -4.75 -17.06
C GLN A 397 -12.74 -4.65 -18.19
N MET A 398 -12.40 -5.08 -19.41
CA MET A 398 -13.36 -5.13 -20.53
C MET A 398 -14.57 -6.02 -20.23
N ALA A 399 -14.40 -7.12 -19.50
CA ALA A 399 -15.50 -7.97 -19.05
C ALA A 399 -16.39 -7.29 -18.00
N LYS A 400 -15.81 -6.54 -17.06
CA LYS A 400 -16.54 -5.72 -16.07
C LYS A 400 -17.34 -4.61 -16.75
N ASP A 401 -16.73 -3.90 -17.68
CA ASP A 401 -17.37 -2.80 -18.41
C ASP A 401 -18.53 -3.32 -19.28
N TYR A 402 -18.32 -4.43 -19.99
CA TYR A 402 -19.39 -5.09 -20.77
C TYR A 402 -20.56 -5.57 -19.90
N LEU A 403 -20.29 -6.14 -18.72
CA LEU A 403 -21.34 -6.53 -17.76
C LEU A 403 -22.06 -5.31 -17.17
N SER A 404 -21.36 -4.20 -16.94
CA SER A 404 -21.94 -2.92 -16.52
C SER A 404 -22.90 -2.38 -17.58
N ASP A 405 -22.50 -2.38 -18.85
CA ASP A 405 -23.35 -1.94 -19.97
C ASP A 405 -24.60 -2.81 -20.15
N LEU A 406 -24.47 -4.14 -20.04
CA LEU A 406 -25.63 -5.04 -20.05
C LEU A 406 -26.59 -4.78 -18.89
N TYR A 407 -26.07 -4.48 -17.68
CA TYR A 407 -26.90 -4.12 -16.54
C TYR A 407 -27.57 -2.75 -16.70
N ASN A 408 -26.88 -1.77 -17.28
CA ASN A 408 -27.44 -0.45 -17.60
C ASN A 408 -28.57 -0.55 -18.65
N GLN A 409 -28.40 -1.40 -19.68
CA GLN A 409 -29.45 -1.71 -20.65
C GLN A 409 -30.65 -2.39 -19.98
N TYR A 410 -30.42 -3.45 -19.19
CA TYR A 410 -31.47 -4.13 -18.40
C TYR A 410 -32.28 -3.14 -17.54
N LYS A 411 -31.60 -2.23 -16.83
CA LYS A 411 -32.23 -1.22 -15.97
C LYS A 411 -33.08 -0.22 -16.77
N LYS A 412 -32.63 0.18 -17.96
CA LYS A 412 -33.38 1.06 -18.88
C LYS A 412 -34.65 0.37 -19.40
N GLU A 413 -34.52 -0.85 -19.92
CA GLU A 413 -35.67 -1.64 -20.41
C GLU A 413 -36.68 -1.91 -19.30
N PHE A 414 -36.22 -2.15 -18.06
CA PHE A 414 -37.11 -2.29 -16.91
C PHE A 414 -37.84 -0.99 -16.54
N SER A 415 -37.17 0.18 -16.62
CA SER A 415 -37.83 1.48 -16.40
C SER A 415 -38.95 1.69 -17.43
N MET A 416 -38.66 1.46 -18.70
CA MET A 416 -39.62 1.58 -19.79
C MET A 416 -40.79 0.60 -19.63
N LEU A 417 -40.55 -0.62 -19.13
CA LEU A 417 -41.61 -1.56 -18.77
C LEU A 417 -42.49 -1.03 -17.63
N VAL A 418 -41.90 -0.52 -16.54
CA VAL A 418 -42.65 0.00 -15.38
C VAL A 418 -43.47 1.24 -15.75
N GLU A 419 -42.90 2.15 -16.56
CA GLU A 419 -43.59 3.34 -17.09
C GLU A 419 -44.80 2.94 -17.96
N ARG A 420 -44.64 1.94 -18.83
CA ARG A 420 -45.74 1.38 -19.62
C ARG A 420 -46.81 0.75 -18.73
N LEU A 421 -46.40 -0.08 -17.77
CA LEU A 421 -47.33 -0.78 -16.86
C LEU A 421 -48.14 0.18 -15.99
N GLU A 422 -47.53 1.17 -15.33
CA GLU A 422 -48.27 2.15 -14.52
C GLU A 422 -49.16 3.07 -15.41
N THR A 423 -48.88 3.21 -16.71
CA THR A 423 -49.75 3.89 -17.69
C THR A 423 -50.94 3.01 -18.09
N GLU A 424 -50.69 1.75 -18.47
CA GLU A 424 -51.71 0.75 -18.84
C GLU A 424 -52.70 0.50 -17.69
N LYS A 425 -52.20 0.46 -16.46
CA LYS A 425 -52.96 0.32 -15.20
C LYS A 425 -54.10 1.32 -15.04
N VAL A 426 -53.97 2.54 -15.55
CA VAL A 426 -55.03 3.57 -15.48
C VAL A 426 -56.29 3.10 -16.21
N GLN A 427 -56.14 2.33 -17.30
CA GLN A 427 -57.25 1.79 -18.08
C GLN A 427 -58.06 0.74 -17.31
N PHE A 428 -57.44 0.04 -16.36
CA PHE A 428 -58.11 -0.98 -15.54
C PHE A 428 -59.03 -0.39 -14.48
N GLN A 429 -58.93 0.91 -14.16
CA GLN A 429 -59.79 1.61 -13.18
C GLN A 429 -59.98 0.80 -11.88
N LEU A 430 -58.98 0.76 -11.00
CA LEU A 430 -58.87 -0.18 -9.87
C LEU A 430 -59.83 0.11 -8.67
N SER A 431 -61.12 0.23 -8.95
CA SER A 431 -62.22 0.51 -8.02
C SER A 431 -63.04 -0.74 -7.63
N SER A 432 -62.86 -1.88 -8.31
CA SER A 432 -63.58 -3.13 -8.03
C SER A 432 -62.65 -4.36 -8.01
N ILE A 433 -63.12 -5.44 -7.38
CA ILE A 433 -62.43 -6.73 -7.31
C ILE A 433 -62.24 -7.38 -8.68
N GLY A 434 -63.18 -7.19 -9.61
CA GLY A 434 -63.05 -7.66 -11.00
C GLY A 434 -61.95 -6.92 -11.77
N ASN A 435 -61.81 -5.62 -11.52
CA ASN A 435 -60.78 -4.80 -12.13
C ASN A 435 -59.38 -5.15 -11.56
N TRP A 436 -59.28 -5.37 -10.25
CA TRP A 436 -58.06 -5.89 -9.61
C TRP A 436 -57.68 -7.30 -10.06
N TYR A 437 -58.63 -8.21 -10.24
CA TYR A 437 -58.36 -9.54 -10.82
C TYR A 437 -57.77 -9.42 -12.22
N SER A 438 -58.37 -8.56 -13.05
CA SER A 438 -57.96 -8.36 -14.45
C SER A 438 -56.54 -7.79 -14.54
N TRP A 439 -56.22 -6.79 -13.71
CA TRP A 439 -54.88 -6.22 -13.59
C TRP A 439 -53.83 -7.22 -13.09
N LEU A 440 -54.12 -7.95 -12.01
CA LEU A 440 -53.20 -8.96 -11.47
C LEU A 440 -53.03 -10.18 -12.40
N ASN A 441 -53.98 -10.45 -13.29
CA ASN A 441 -53.82 -11.46 -14.34
C ASN A 441 -53.00 -10.93 -15.51
N TYR A 442 -53.23 -9.69 -15.96
CA TYR A 442 -52.41 -9.03 -16.98
C TYR A 442 -50.92 -9.02 -16.60
N LEU A 443 -50.58 -8.72 -15.34
CA LEU A 443 -49.20 -8.81 -14.86
C LEU A 443 -48.61 -10.24 -14.87
N LYS A 444 -49.42 -11.30 -14.74
CA LYS A 444 -48.94 -12.68 -14.93
C LYS A 444 -48.62 -12.98 -16.39
N GLU A 445 -49.32 -12.35 -17.33
CA GLU A 445 -49.10 -12.49 -18.77
C GLU A 445 -47.92 -11.65 -19.28
N GLU A 446 -47.60 -10.53 -18.62
CA GLU A 446 -46.39 -9.74 -18.88
C GLU A 446 -45.11 -10.39 -18.32
N ARG A 447 -45.19 -11.14 -17.21
CA ARG A 447 -44.07 -11.86 -16.59
C ARG A 447 -43.22 -12.70 -17.57
N PRO A 448 -43.79 -13.58 -18.43
CA PRO A 448 -42.99 -14.33 -19.41
C PRO A 448 -42.43 -13.45 -20.54
N LYS A 449 -43.12 -12.37 -20.93
CA LYS A 449 -42.63 -11.41 -21.95
C LYS A 449 -41.38 -10.70 -21.46
N TRP A 450 -41.38 -10.24 -20.20
CA TRP A 450 -40.19 -9.68 -19.56
C TRP A 450 -39.03 -10.69 -19.51
N TYR A 451 -39.31 -11.95 -19.13
CA TYR A 451 -38.27 -12.99 -19.10
C TYR A 451 -37.61 -13.22 -20.48
N ILE A 452 -38.35 -13.11 -21.59
CA ILE A 452 -37.78 -13.15 -22.95
C ILE A 452 -36.82 -11.99 -23.20
N VAL A 453 -37.16 -10.76 -22.79
CA VAL A 453 -36.26 -9.60 -22.91
C VAL A 453 -34.96 -9.83 -22.13
N VAL A 454 -35.05 -10.25 -20.87
CA VAL A 454 -33.87 -10.46 -20.01
C VAL A 454 -32.99 -11.61 -20.52
N THR A 455 -33.57 -12.73 -20.96
CA THR A 455 -32.81 -13.84 -21.55
C THR A 455 -32.18 -13.50 -22.91
N THR A 456 -32.70 -12.48 -23.60
CA THR A 456 -32.12 -11.94 -24.85
C THR A 456 -30.94 -11.00 -24.55
N LEU A 457 -31.06 -10.12 -23.55
CA LEU A 457 -29.99 -9.22 -23.11
C LEU A 457 -28.78 -10.02 -22.57
N PHE A 458 -29.02 -10.99 -21.69
CA PHE A 458 -27.97 -11.83 -21.09
C PHE A 458 -27.68 -13.12 -21.87
N LYS A 459 -27.91 -13.12 -23.19
CA LYS A 459 -27.72 -14.30 -24.05
C LYS A 459 -26.25 -14.75 -24.03
N GLY A 460 -26.02 -15.97 -23.54
CA GLY A 460 -24.68 -16.57 -23.39
C GLY A 460 -24.18 -16.61 -21.93
N PHE A 461 -24.82 -15.88 -21.02
CA PHE A 461 -24.55 -15.95 -19.59
C PHE A 461 -25.48 -16.94 -18.88
N SER A 462 -25.05 -17.45 -17.72
CA SER A 462 -25.89 -18.30 -16.88
C SER A 462 -27.02 -17.48 -16.26
N THR A 463 -28.27 -17.75 -16.64
CA THR A 463 -29.46 -17.04 -16.14
C THR A 463 -29.86 -17.43 -14.71
N THR A 464 -28.99 -18.14 -13.98
CA THR A 464 -29.23 -18.58 -12.59
C THR A 464 -29.37 -17.41 -11.62
N PHE A 465 -28.54 -16.35 -11.74
CA PHE A 465 -28.64 -15.15 -10.90
C PHE A 465 -29.98 -14.39 -11.06
N LEU A 466 -30.70 -14.63 -12.16
CA LEU A 466 -32.01 -14.02 -12.43
C LEU A 466 -33.17 -14.76 -11.74
N ARG A 467 -32.92 -15.88 -11.05
CA ARG A 467 -33.97 -16.63 -10.34
C ARG A 467 -34.34 -16.04 -8.98
N ASP A 468 -33.39 -15.41 -8.29
CA ASP A 468 -33.53 -15.05 -6.86
C ASP A 468 -34.23 -13.70 -6.63
N LYS A 469 -35.38 -13.52 -7.32
CA LYS A 469 -36.20 -12.30 -7.49
C LYS A 469 -35.66 -11.34 -8.54
N THR A 470 -36.26 -11.36 -9.73
CA THR A 470 -36.15 -10.26 -10.69
C THR A 470 -36.87 -9.01 -10.17
N ASP A 471 -36.51 -7.83 -10.68
CA ASP A 471 -37.19 -6.58 -10.31
C ASP A 471 -38.69 -6.59 -10.67
N PHE A 472 -39.07 -7.35 -11.71
CA PHE A 472 -40.48 -7.60 -12.04
C PHE A 472 -41.20 -8.35 -10.92
N GLU A 473 -40.55 -9.32 -10.27
CA GLU A 473 -41.13 -10.00 -9.11
C GLU A 473 -41.29 -9.03 -7.93
N MET A 474 -40.35 -8.11 -7.74
CA MET A 474 -40.48 -7.04 -6.74
C MET A 474 -41.62 -6.06 -7.07
N TYR A 475 -41.82 -5.72 -8.35
CA TYR A 475 -42.96 -4.91 -8.80
C TYR A 475 -44.29 -5.64 -8.59
N PHE A 476 -44.39 -6.90 -9.02
CA PHE A 476 -45.60 -7.72 -8.86
C PHE A 476 -45.97 -7.92 -7.38
N ASN A 477 -44.99 -8.13 -6.50
CA ASN A 477 -45.23 -8.19 -5.05
C ASN A 477 -45.68 -6.82 -4.48
N LYS A 478 -45.19 -5.68 -5.00
CA LYS A 478 -45.72 -4.35 -4.61
C LYS A 478 -47.18 -4.19 -5.02
N GLU A 479 -47.55 -4.66 -6.22
CA GLU A 479 -48.95 -4.65 -6.71
C GLU A 479 -49.86 -5.56 -5.89
N GLN A 480 -49.41 -6.77 -5.54
CA GLN A 480 -50.16 -7.66 -4.64
C GLN A 480 -50.37 -7.05 -3.24
N ASN A 481 -49.40 -6.29 -2.72
CA ASN A 481 -49.55 -5.57 -1.45
C ASN A 481 -50.46 -4.34 -1.59
N ARG A 482 -50.40 -3.59 -2.70
CA ARG A 482 -51.36 -2.51 -3.01
C ARG A 482 -52.80 -3.06 -3.07
N TYR A 483 -53.01 -4.18 -3.75
CA TYR A 483 -54.29 -4.92 -3.79
C TYR A 483 -54.76 -5.38 -2.41
N LYS A 484 -53.88 -5.98 -1.61
CA LYS A 484 -54.21 -6.42 -0.24
C LYS A 484 -54.65 -5.24 0.63
N ASN A 485 -53.93 -4.12 0.58
CA ASN A 485 -54.26 -2.91 1.34
C ASN A 485 -55.58 -2.29 0.86
N TRP A 486 -55.90 -2.38 -0.44
CA TRP A 486 -57.20 -1.97 -0.98
C TRP A 486 -58.36 -2.84 -0.44
N ILE A 487 -58.18 -4.16 -0.30
CA ILE A 487 -59.18 -5.00 0.38
C ILE A 487 -59.33 -4.61 1.85
N GLU A 488 -58.20 -4.40 2.55
CA GLU A 488 -58.20 -4.11 4.00
C GLU A 488 -58.77 -2.71 4.35
N SER A 489 -58.97 -1.82 3.38
CA SER A 489 -59.66 -0.53 3.56
C SER A 489 -61.15 -0.52 3.19
N ARG A 490 -61.69 -1.58 2.58
CA ARG A 490 -63.13 -1.70 2.25
C ARG A 490 -63.95 -2.16 3.46
N SER A 491 -65.23 -1.79 3.48
CA SER A 491 -66.21 -2.39 4.41
C SER A 491 -66.31 -3.89 4.13
N LEU A 492 -66.17 -4.72 5.18
CA LEU A 492 -66.18 -6.18 5.04
C LEU A 492 -67.53 -6.73 4.55
N ILE A 493 -68.64 -6.00 4.80
CA ILE A 493 -69.97 -6.34 4.29
C ILE A 493 -70.02 -6.07 2.79
N GLU A 494 -69.81 -4.82 2.38
CA GLU A 494 -69.83 -4.39 0.97
C GLU A 494 -68.87 -5.22 0.10
N PHE A 495 -67.68 -5.55 0.61
CA PHE A 495 -66.69 -6.33 -0.14
C PHE A 495 -67.09 -7.79 -0.32
N VAL A 496 -67.80 -8.40 0.64
CA VAL A 496 -68.35 -9.76 0.48
C VAL A 496 -69.55 -9.76 -0.46
N GLU A 497 -70.39 -8.71 -0.43
CA GLU A 497 -71.50 -8.52 -1.38
C GLU A 497 -70.98 -8.31 -2.82
N GLU A 498 -69.95 -7.47 -3.00
CA GLU A 498 -69.25 -7.24 -4.28
C GLU A 498 -68.63 -8.54 -4.82
N LEU A 499 -67.95 -9.30 -3.97
CA LEU A 499 -67.40 -10.63 -4.31
C LEU A 499 -68.49 -11.62 -4.74
N GLN A 500 -69.64 -11.63 -4.05
CA GLN A 500 -70.74 -12.56 -4.34
C GLN A 500 -71.36 -12.24 -5.71
N GLN A 501 -71.62 -10.97 -5.99
CA GLN A 501 -72.12 -10.51 -7.29
C GLN A 501 -71.19 -10.92 -8.43
N HIS A 502 -69.88 -10.73 -8.28
CA HIS A 502 -68.91 -11.14 -9.30
C HIS A 502 -68.76 -12.67 -9.43
N TYR A 503 -68.88 -13.43 -8.35
CA TYR A 503 -68.88 -14.90 -8.38
C TYR A 503 -70.11 -15.47 -9.12
N GLU A 504 -71.28 -14.85 -8.94
CA GLU A 504 -72.52 -15.23 -9.62
C GLU A 504 -72.49 -14.87 -11.11
N GLN A 505 -72.00 -13.67 -11.45
CA GLN A 505 -71.88 -13.18 -12.84
C GLN A 505 -70.91 -14.00 -13.70
N VAL A 506 -69.83 -14.55 -13.14
CA VAL A 506 -68.91 -15.41 -13.90
C VAL A 506 -69.54 -16.78 -14.13
N THR A 507 -70.08 -17.02 -15.32
CA THR A 507 -70.65 -18.32 -15.72
C THR A 507 -69.61 -19.29 -16.27
N ASN A 508 -68.75 -18.84 -17.18
CA ASN A 508 -67.96 -19.73 -18.06
C ASN A 508 -66.44 -19.78 -17.77
N ASN A 509 -65.89 -18.94 -16.89
CA ASN A 509 -64.45 -18.91 -16.59
C ASN A 509 -64.16 -19.62 -15.25
N THR A 510 -63.79 -20.91 -15.32
CA THR A 510 -63.52 -21.75 -14.14
C THR A 510 -62.46 -21.16 -13.21
N THR A 511 -61.35 -20.64 -13.76
CA THR A 511 -60.23 -20.10 -12.98
C THR A 511 -60.62 -18.82 -12.23
N GLN A 512 -61.33 -17.91 -12.89
CA GLN A 512 -61.82 -16.69 -12.26
C GLN A 512 -62.92 -16.98 -11.22
N LYS A 513 -63.80 -17.97 -11.50
CA LYS A 513 -64.83 -18.40 -10.56
C LYS A 513 -64.24 -19.06 -9.32
N MET A 514 -63.17 -19.85 -9.46
CA MET A 514 -62.40 -20.38 -8.32
C MET A 514 -61.75 -19.26 -7.50
N PHE A 515 -61.12 -18.28 -8.15
CA PHE A 515 -60.49 -17.14 -7.45
C PHE A 515 -61.50 -16.36 -6.58
N TYR A 516 -62.69 -16.01 -7.10
CA TYR A 516 -63.70 -15.36 -6.28
C TYR A 516 -64.25 -16.28 -5.18
N LYS A 517 -64.38 -17.59 -5.44
CA LYS A 517 -64.80 -18.56 -4.42
C LYS A 517 -63.82 -18.62 -3.24
N GLU A 518 -62.51 -18.72 -3.49
CA GLU A 518 -61.50 -18.76 -2.43
C GLU A 518 -61.50 -17.48 -1.57
N LEU A 519 -61.79 -16.32 -2.18
CA LEU A 519 -61.96 -15.06 -1.47
C LEU A 519 -63.28 -15.02 -0.67
N LEU A 520 -64.38 -15.53 -1.22
CA LEU A 520 -65.66 -15.66 -0.51
C LEU A 520 -65.56 -16.61 0.68
N ASP A 521 -64.97 -17.79 0.51
CA ASP A 521 -64.73 -18.76 1.59
C ASP A 521 -63.89 -18.11 2.71
N LYS A 522 -62.89 -17.29 2.37
CA LYS A 522 -62.03 -16.58 3.34
C LYS A 522 -62.70 -15.39 4.03
N TYR A 523 -63.31 -14.48 3.27
CA TYR A 523 -63.85 -13.22 3.80
C TYR A 523 -65.30 -13.34 4.29
N GLY A 524 -66.10 -14.23 3.70
CA GLY A 524 -67.40 -14.65 4.23
C GLY A 524 -67.25 -15.27 5.61
N GLN A 525 -66.34 -16.24 5.80
CA GLN A 525 -66.04 -16.79 7.14
C GLN A 525 -65.51 -15.74 8.14
N LYS A 526 -64.87 -14.66 7.66
CA LYS A 526 -64.45 -13.54 8.51
C LYS A 526 -65.66 -12.70 8.93
N LEU A 527 -66.56 -12.39 8.00
CA LEU A 527 -67.79 -11.64 8.26
C LEU A 527 -68.72 -12.40 9.22
N ASP A 528 -68.91 -13.70 8.99
CA ASP A 528 -69.65 -14.62 9.86
C ASP A 528 -69.20 -14.52 11.32
N LYS A 529 -67.88 -14.50 11.55
CA LYS A 529 -67.27 -14.42 12.89
C LYS A 529 -67.49 -13.05 13.53
N VAL A 530 -67.46 -11.97 12.74
CA VAL A 530 -67.77 -10.60 13.22
C VAL A 530 -69.24 -10.49 13.61
N GLN A 531 -70.16 -10.88 12.74
CA GLN A 531 -71.61 -10.81 13.00
C GLN A 531 -72.02 -11.68 14.21
N LYS A 532 -71.47 -12.90 14.34
CA LYS A 532 -71.70 -13.76 15.51
C LYS A 532 -71.17 -13.12 16.80
N LYS A 533 -70.00 -12.48 16.76
CA LYS A 533 -69.44 -11.76 17.91
C LYS A 533 -70.29 -10.56 18.31
N GLU A 534 -70.71 -9.72 17.35
CA GLU A 534 -71.58 -8.58 17.63
C GLU A 534 -72.93 -8.99 18.21
N LYS A 535 -73.52 -10.09 17.73
CA LYS A 535 -74.76 -10.63 18.28
C LYS A 535 -74.58 -11.02 19.75
N ILE A 536 -73.53 -11.77 20.07
CA ILE A 536 -73.20 -12.17 21.45
C ILE A 536 -72.95 -10.94 22.33
N GLN A 537 -72.27 -9.91 21.82
CA GLN A 537 -72.03 -8.67 22.58
C GLN A 537 -73.33 -7.88 22.86
N ARG A 538 -74.26 -7.83 21.90
CA ARG A 538 -75.60 -7.24 22.11
C ARG A 538 -76.41 -8.03 23.15
N GLU A 539 -76.41 -9.36 23.05
CA GLU A 539 -77.09 -10.25 24.01
C GLU A 539 -76.51 -10.12 25.44
N GLN A 540 -75.19 -9.96 25.58
CA GLN A 540 -74.53 -9.70 26.87
C GLN A 540 -74.86 -8.31 27.44
N GLU A 541 -74.90 -7.28 26.62
CA GLU A 541 -75.22 -5.91 27.04
C GLU A 541 -76.70 -5.77 27.48
N GLU A 542 -77.64 -6.39 26.76
CA GLU A 542 -79.03 -6.51 27.21
C GLU A 542 -79.14 -7.22 28.56
N LEU A 543 -78.37 -8.29 28.77
CA LEU A 543 -78.38 -9.04 30.03
C LEU A 543 -77.88 -8.18 31.20
N ARG A 544 -76.84 -7.37 30.97
CA ARG A 544 -76.30 -6.40 31.95
C ARG A 544 -77.36 -5.37 32.36
N ILE A 545 -78.03 -4.77 31.39
CA ILE A 545 -79.09 -3.77 31.63
C ILE A 545 -80.24 -4.37 32.46
N ARG A 546 -80.67 -5.60 32.15
CA ARG A 546 -81.72 -6.29 32.93
C ARG A 546 -81.31 -6.56 34.39
N GLN A 547 -80.05 -6.94 34.63
CA GLN A 547 -79.54 -7.15 35.99
C GLN A 547 -79.50 -5.84 36.80
N GLU A 548 -79.13 -4.71 36.16
CA GLU A 548 -79.08 -3.40 36.84
C GLU A 548 -80.47 -2.89 37.25
N ILE A 549 -81.50 -3.14 36.44
CA ILE A 549 -82.91 -2.82 36.75
C ILE A 549 -83.38 -3.61 37.99
N ILE A 550 -83.17 -4.93 38.00
CA ILE A 550 -83.58 -5.80 39.13
C ILE A 550 -82.92 -5.36 40.44
N LYS A 551 -81.65 -4.96 40.39
CA LYS A 551 -80.91 -4.50 41.57
C LYS A 551 -81.50 -3.23 42.18
N LYS A 552 -81.93 -2.26 41.36
CA LYS A 552 -82.58 -1.03 41.83
C LYS A 552 -83.92 -1.31 42.52
N GLU A 553 -84.72 -2.24 41.98
CA GLU A 553 -85.98 -2.64 42.62
C GLU A 553 -85.77 -3.28 44.01
N GLU A 554 -84.72 -4.09 44.20
CA GLU A 554 -84.41 -4.66 45.52
C GLU A 554 -84.01 -3.60 46.55
N GLU A 555 -83.22 -2.62 46.14
CA GLU A 555 -82.75 -1.53 47.01
C GLU A 555 -83.93 -0.64 47.46
N GLU A 556 -84.85 -0.34 46.55
CA GLU A 556 -86.08 0.40 46.87
C GLU A 556 -87.01 -0.37 47.83
N ARG A 557 -87.21 -1.68 47.62
CA ARG A 557 -87.99 -2.54 48.53
C ARG A 557 -87.38 -2.58 49.95
N LYS A 558 -86.04 -2.62 50.06
CA LYS A 558 -85.32 -2.53 51.35
C LYS A 558 -85.56 -1.16 52.02
N HIS A 559 -85.52 -0.08 51.26
CA HIS A 559 -85.73 1.28 51.79
C HIS A 559 -87.14 1.50 52.35
N ILE A 560 -88.18 0.99 51.67
CA ILE A 560 -89.59 1.07 52.11
C ILE A 560 -89.81 0.30 53.42
N ARG A 561 -89.18 -0.87 53.59
CA ARG A 561 -89.28 -1.67 54.83
C ARG A 561 -88.75 -0.91 56.04
N LEU A 562 -87.57 -0.30 55.91
CA LEU A 562 -86.93 0.51 56.97
C LEU A 562 -87.79 1.69 57.43
N GLN A 563 -88.44 2.40 56.49
CA GLN A 563 -89.31 3.54 56.85
C GLN A 563 -90.55 3.12 57.65
N LYS A 564 -91.17 1.97 57.32
CA LYS A 564 -92.31 1.42 58.09
C LYS A 564 -91.91 1.05 59.52
N GLU A 565 -90.74 0.44 59.69
CA GLU A 565 -90.24 0.00 61.00
C GLU A 565 -89.89 1.17 61.92
N GLN A 566 -89.31 2.25 61.37
CA GLN A 566 -89.10 3.51 62.11
C GLN A 566 -90.42 4.18 62.52
N LEU A 567 -91.44 4.17 61.64
CA LEU A 567 -92.75 4.75 61.96
C LEU A 567 -93.43 4.00 63.11
N TYR A 568 -93.38 2.67 63.10
CA TYR A 568 -93.97 1.83 64.15
C TYR A 568 -93.36 2.13 65.54
N LYS A 569 -92.03 2.20 65.63
CA LYS A 569 -91.35 2.57 66.89
C LYS A 569 -91.74 3.97 67.37
N LYS A 570 -91.89 4.96 66.48
CA LYS A 570 -92.38 6.30 66.87
C LYS A 570 -93.83 6.27 67.37
N GLN A 571 -94.71 5.46 66.77
CA GLN A 571 -96.08 5.28 67.26
C GLN A 571 -96.09 4.62 68.66
N GLU A 572 -95.26 3.61 68.88
CA GLU A 572 -95.18 2.88 70.15
C GLU A 572 -94.90 3.81 71.35
N LEU A 573 -93.88 4.68 71.23
CA LEU A 573 -93.50 5.65 72.28
C LEU A 573 -94.59 6.69 72.62
N LEU A 574 -95.46 7.00 71.66
CA LEU A 574 -96.49 8.04 71.80
C LEU A 574 -97.81 7.53 72.35
N ASN A 575 -98.17 6.27 72.05
CA ASN A 575 -99.50 5.71 72.33
C ASN A 575 -99.60 4.88 73.61
N LYS A 576 -98.54 4.15 73.96
CA LYS A 576 -98.50 3.26 75.14
C LYS A 576 -98.29 4.02 76.45
N ASP A 577 -98.82 3.52 77.57
CA ASP A 577 -98.48 4.08 78.90
C ASP A 577 -97.09 3.56 79.38
N TYR A 578 -96.44 4.24 80.33
CA TYR A 578 -95.02 4.01 80.65
C TYR A 578 -94.68 2.54 81.00
N TYR A 579 -95.54 1.88 81.76
CA TYR A 579 -95.38 0.47 82.17
C TYR A 579 -95.45 -0.52 80.98
N GLU A 580 -95.94 -0.10 79.82
CA GLU A 580 -96.05 -0.90 78.59
C GLU A 580 -94.82 -0.77 77.68
N ILE A 581 -93.86 0.07 78.07
CA ILE A 581 -92.56 0.31 77.41
C ILE A 581 -91.40 0.02 78.40
N PRO A 582 -91.30 -1.20 78.97
CA PRO A 582 -90.39 -1.52 80.10
C PRO A 582 -88.89 -1.51 79.76
N HIS A 583 -88.52 -1.04 78.57
CA HIS A 583 -87.16 -0.99 78.03
C HIS A 583 -86.64 0.45 77.84
N LEU A 584 -87.39 1.46 78.30
CA LEU A 584 -87.00 2.87 78.37
C LEU A 584 -87.44 3.46 79.71
N THR A 585 -86.72 4.46 80.21
CA THR A 585 -87.10 5.19 81.41
C THR A 585 -88.22 6.20 81.14
N GLU A 586 -88.98 6.58 82.18
CA GLU A 586 -90.04 7.58 82.07
C GLU A 586 -89.51 8.91 81.50
N ASN A 587 -88.29 9.32 81.90
CA ASN A 587 -87.62 10.50 81.38
C ASN A 587 -87.34 10.43 79.86
N GLU A 588 -86.87 9.29 79.34
CA GLU A 588 -86.61 9.14 77.90
C GLU A 588 -87.90 9.15 77.08
N ILE A 589 -88.96 8.53 77.62
CA ILE A 589 -90.29 8.53 77.03
C ILE A 589 -90.85 9.96 77.03
N ASP A 590 -90.72 10.70 78.13
CA ASP A 590 -91.19 12.09 78.21
C ASP A 590 -90.35 13.06 77.38
N ASP A 591 -89.03 12.90 77.27
CA ASP A 591 -88.21 13.71 76.35
C ASP A 591 -88.58 13.45 74.88
N PHE A 592 -88.99 12.23 74.53
CA PHE A 592 -89.54 11.97 73.20
C PHE A 592 -90.91 12.64 73.01
N ARG A 593 -91.79 12.56 74.00
CA ARG A 593 -93.13 13.18 73.99
C ARG A 593 -93.09 14.70 74.02
N ASN A 594 -92.12 15.29 74.71
CA ASN A 594 -91.85 16.73 74.77
C ASN A 594 -91.45 17.24 73.39
N ARG A 595 -90.45 16.62 72.74
CA ARG A 595 -90.02 16.99 71.39
C ARG A 595 -91.13 16.77 70.35
N PHE A 596 -91.89 15.69 70.44
CA PHE A 596 -93.06 15.47 69.57
C PHE A 596 -94.17 16.53 69.81
N TRP A 597 -94.36 16.95 71.06
CA TRP A 597 -95.30 18.00 71.42
C TRP A 597 -94.87 19.38 70.89
N GLU A 598 -93.59 19.70 70.96
CA GLU A 598 -92.99 20.92 70.38
C GLU A 598 -93.08 20.93 68.84
N GLU A 599 -92.82 19.81 68.18
CA GLU A 599 -93.05 19.65 66.74
C GLU A 599 -94.55 19.86 66.42
N TYR A 600 -95.45 19.24 67.19
CA TYR A 600 -96.90 19.31 66.99
C TYR A 600 -97.51 20.73 67.14
N ILE A 601 -97.11 21.51 68.14
CA ILE A 601 -97.66 22.87 68.32
C ILE A 601 -97.28 23.81 67.16
N CYS A 602 -96.12 23.59 66.54
CA CYS A 602 -95.65 24.33 65.37
C CYS A 602 -96.42 23.99 64.08
N ILE A 603 -97.10 22.83 64.01
CA ILE A 603 -97.89 22.43 62.83
C ILE A 603 -99.15 23.32 62.71
N PRO A 604 -99.49 23.82 61.51
CA PRO A 604 -100.73 24.58 61.29
C PRO A 604 -101.98 23.81 61.69
N LYS A 605 -102.95 24.49 62.32
CA LYS A 605 -104.16 23.86 62.91
C LYS A 605 -104.99 23.00 61.93
N LYS A 606 -104.90 23.27 60.62
CA LYS A 606 -105.56 22.47 59.57
C LYS A 606 -104.90 21.10 59.33
N GLU A 607 -103.60 20.99 59.58
CA GLU A 607 -102.77 19.82 59.29
C GLU A 607 -102.54 18.93 60.51
N ARG A 608 -102.65 19.51 61.73
CA ARG A 608 -102.55 18.78 63.01
C ARG A 608 -103.38 17.49 63.04
N THR A 609 -104.61 17.49 62.50
CA THR A 609 -105.48 16.30 62.44
C THR A 609 -104.93 15.18 61.55
N ALA A 610 -104.21 15.51 60.47
CA ALA A 610 -103.59 14.51 59.60
C ALA A 610 -102.30 13.95 60.23
N TYR A 611 -101.51 14.82 60.87
CA TYR A 611 -100.34 14.43 61.66
C TYR A 611 -100.74 13.55 62.86
N GLU A 612 -101.85 13.87 63.54
CA GLU A 612 -102.43 13.04 64.60
C GLU A 612 -102.77 11.63 64.09
N LYS A 613 -103.52 11.51 62.98
CA LYS A 613 -103.82 10.19 62.39
C LYS A 613 -102.58 9.39 61.96
N LYS A 614 -101.48 10.05 61.63
CA LYS A 614 -100.21 9.40 61.25
C LYS A 614 -99.49 8.77 62.44
N TYR A 615 -99.56 9.38 63.63
CA TYR A 615 -98.80 8.93 64.82
C TYR A 615 -99.65 8.35 65.95
N PHE A 616 -100.96 8.60 65.95
CA PHE A 616 -101.94 7.99 66.84
C PHE A 616 -102.94 7.17 65.99
N PRO A 617 -102.59 5.96 65.53
CA PRO A 617 -103.43 5.18 64.61
C PRO A 617 -104.80 4.81 65.22
N THR A 618 -104.87 4.75 66.55
CA THR A 618 -106.09 4.56 67.36
C THR A 618 -106.87 5.86 67.62
N PHE A 619 -106.70 6.90 66.80
CA PHE A 619 -107.36 8.22 66.92
C PHE A 619 -108.88 8.14 67.23
N THR A 620 -109.58 7.14 66.69
CA THR A 620 -111.02 6.89 66.91
C THR A 620 -111.38 6.32 68.27
N ALA A 621 -110.45 5.70 68.98
CA ALA A 621 -110.60 5.21 70.36
C ALA A 621 -110.22 6.27 71.43
N GLY A 622 -109.69 7.42 70.99
CA GLY A 622 -109.20 8.51 71.84
C GLY A 622 -107.70 8.73 71.72
N LEU A 623 -107.27 9.99 71.83
CA LEU A 623 -105.87 10.37 71.89
C LEU A 623 -105.30 10.10 73.30
N PRO A 624 -104.00 9.76 73.45
CA PRO A 624 -103.38 9.47 74.73
C PRO A 624 -103.57 10.58 75.78
N LYS A 625 -103.77 10.20 77.06
CA LYS A 625 -104.10 11.13 78.16
C LYS A 625 -103.08 12.26 78.30
N TRP A 626 -101.78 11.94 78.21
CA TRP A 626 -100.70 12.92 78.29
C TRP A 626 -100.85 14.00 77.21
N PHE A 627 -101.10 13.58 75.96
CA PHE A 627 -101.23 14.44 74.79
C PHE A 627 -102.52 15.27 74.86
N MET A 628 -103.66 14.65 75.19
CA MET A 628 -104.93 15.36 75.37
C MET A 628 -104.85 16.44 76.46
N SER A 629 -104.18 16.16 77.58
CA SER A 629 -104.00 17.12 78.66
C SER A 629 -103.19 18.36 78.26
N ARG A 630 -102.33 18.24 77.23
CA ARG A 630 -101.56 19.36 76.66
C ARG A 630 -102.34 20.03 75.52
N LYS A 631 -103.00 19.25 74.65
CA LYS A 631 -103.85 19.73 73.55
C LYS A 631 -104.94 20.66 74.03
N LEU A 632 -105.78 20.23 75.00
CA LEU A 632 -106.87 21.07 75.51
C LEU A 632 -106.34 22.41 76.05
N ARG A 633 -105.32 22.38 76.92
CA ARG A 633 -104.69 23.59 77.50
C ARG A 633 -103.99 24.50 76.46
N HIS A 634 -103.60 23.97 75.30
CA HIS A 634 -103.05 24.74 74.19
C HIS A 634 -104.15 25.34 73.31
N GLU A 635 -105.20 24.57 73.01
CA GLU A 635 -106.35 25.05 72.23
C GLU A 635 -107.17 26.10 73.00
N GLU A 636 -107.29 25.98 74.33
CA GLU A 636 -107.84 27.02 75.21
C GLU A 636 -107.04 28.33 75.10
N LYS A 637 -105.70 28.26 75.12
CA LYS A 637 -104.82 29.42 74.94
C LYS A 637 -104.92 30.02 73.53
N GLU A 638 -105.05 29.20 72.49
CA GLU A 638 -105.34 29.67 71.13
C GLU A 638 -106.69 30.43 71.07
N ILE A 639 -107.73 29.91 71.74
CA ILE A 639 -109.06 30.53 71.79
C ILE A 639 -109.04 31.85 72.58
N GLU A 640 -108.38 31.89 73.74
CA GLU A 640 -108.13 33.14 74.49
C GLU A 640 -107.40 34.18 73.63
N ALA A 641 -106.33 33.79 72.93
CA ALA A 641 -105.55 34.69 72.10
C ALA A 641 -106.37 35.24 70.92
N VAL A 642 -107.15 34.39 70.25
CA VAL A 642 -108.08 34.81 69.18
C VAL A 642 -109.16 35.75 69.72
N ASN A 643 -109.69 35.51 70.92
CA ASN A 643 -110.70 36.40 71.52
C ASN A 643 -110.10 37.75 71.97
N LYS A 644 -108.89 37.77 72.53
CA LYS A 644 -108.13 39.00 72.84
C LYS A 644 -107.72 39.78 71.57
N GLN A 645 -107.52 39.11 70.43
CA GLN A 645 -107.35 39.78 69.14
C GLN A 645 -108.67 40.32 68.57
N LYS A 646 -109.80 39.64 68.80
CA LYS A 646 -111.14 40.12 68.37
C LYS A 646 -111.62 41.34 69.16
N SER A 647 -111.30 41.47 70.46
CA SER A 647 -111.60 42.70 71.22
C SER A 647 -110.78 43.88 70.70
N LYS A 648 -109.45 43.73 70.56
CA LYS A 648 -108.58 44.78 69.98
C LYS A 648 -109.00 45.18 68.56
N LYS A 649 -109.51 44.25 67.75
CA LYS A 649 -110.07 44.55 66.41
C LYS A 649 -111.48 45.17 66.41
N ARG A 650 -112.12 45.38 67.58
CA ARG A 650 -113.26 46.31 67.71
C ARG A 650 -112.77 47.72 68.02
N GLU A 651 -111.93 47.90 69.03
CA GLU A 651 -111.37 49.20 69.43
C GLU A 651 -110.63 49.91 68.28
N HIS A 652 -109.82 49.18 67.51
CA HIS A 652 -109.06 49.79 66.41
C HIS A 652 -109.89 50.12 65.16
N LYS A 653 -111.18 49.75 65.10
CA LYS A 653 -111.98 49.83 63.87
C LYS A 653 -112.77 51.13 63.68
N GLU A 654 -112.65 52.07 64.62
CA GLU A 654 -113.32 53.38 64.55
C GLU A 654 -112.46 54.47 63.88
N ASN A 655 -111.15 54.24 63.66
CA ASN A 655 -110.21 55.27 63.20
C ASN A 655 -109.47 54.93 61.89
N LEU A 656 -110.12 55.27 60.75
CA LEU A 656 -109.52 55.73 59.47
C LEU A 656 -108.58 54.76 58.67
N LYS A 657 -108.08 55.18 57.50
CA LYS A 657 -108.73 55.15 56.15
C LYS A 657 -107.69 55.34 55.01
N ASP A 658 -107.95 54.72 53.86
CA ASP A 658 -107.58 55.13 52.46
C ASP A 658 -106.13 55.07 51.90
N ASN A 659 -106.06 54.68 50.60
CA ASN A 659 -105.04 54.83 49.52
C ASN A 659 -103.66 54.07 49.62
N GLU A 660 -103.07 53.38 48.61
CA GLU A 660 -102.96 53.42 47.11
C GLU A 660 -101.74 54.24 46.59
N ASP A 661 -100.89 53.83 45.61
CA ASP A 661 -100.48 52.55 44.97
C ASP A 661 -99.07 52.79 44.28
N GLY A 662 -98.43 52.09 43.30
CA GLY A 662 -98.72 50.90 42.47
C GLY A 662 -97.67 50.64 41.34
N PHE A 663 -97.44 49.36 40.97
CA PHE A 663 -96.70 48.79 39.78
C PHE A 663 -95.19 49.16 39.55
N ILE A 664 -94.20 48.31 39.17
CA ILE A 664 -94.04 47.10 38.29
C ILE A 664 -93.67 47.45 36.81
N GLN A 665 -92.63 46.83 36.19
CA GLN A 665 -92.71 45.87 35.03
C GLN A 665 -91.38 45.53 34.26
N LEU A 666 -91.15 44.21 33.99
CA LEU A 666 -90.56 43.45 32.83
C LEU A 666 -89.41 43.99 31.90
N LYS A 667 -88.71 43.21 31.03
CA LYS A 667 -88.23 41.79 30.92
C LYS A 667 -87.47 41.58 29.56
N LEU A 668 -86.71 40.47 29.40
CA LEU A 668 -86.19 39.90 28.13
C LEU A 668 -85.08 40.70 27.41
N LEU A 669 -84.26 40.11 26.52
CA LEU A 669 -84.22 38.72 26.01
C LEU A 669 -83.30 37.80 26.84
#